data_AF-A0A820HGG6-F1
#
_entry.id   AF-A0A820HGG6-F1
#
_cell.length_a   1.000
_cell.length_b   1.000
_cell.length_c   1.000
_cell.angle_alpha   90.00
_cell.angle_beta   90.00
_cell.angle_gamma   90.00
#
_symmetry.space_group_name_H-M   'P 1'
#
loop_
_entity.id
_entity.type
_entity.pdbx_description
1 polymer ?
#
loop_
_entity_poly.entity_id
_entity_poly.type
_entity_poly.pdbx_seq_one_letter_code
_entity_poly.pdbx_strand_id
1 'polypeptide(L)'
;MKKNYFLCGIIEGYYGRPWSLNQRKILFETCLRFGLNTYVYAPKDDAKHRSRWRDLYTNEELNELRQLIHIAKQCEIYFIYALSPGLDISYSSEKDLLALKRKFDQLSSIGCEHWSLLFDDIENEMSQEDKNNFPSFAHAHVSLTNQLYEYLNKPNIFLFCPTVYCSRMAVPSLDKSSYLQTIGDGLHPDIDIFWTGPKVVSRQITVSHILSVNNLLKRCVTIWDNLNANDYDQRRLCMGPFSGRSLNLSSHICGILSNPNCEFELNFVPLNTLAQWFQSIKLNEKHRQYDNDDDNDNNDIFRLEIYQVDKAFNQSLIDWLPEFNKIKSANYSQEIIKIDNSPEEMNPKGASSSSLSLINDEDSQDSINENQMYSSSSKTHKMECDQNSIHYDLTIDDIRLLVELFYLPYQHGPNVQQIFMEFYWLRCNYNPHQNLNEWRCRAQLFHNNAKNISRLLEKLIKIHNRALLYDVYNYINDMNSTVILCSKYLHWIDDDHKRSLVFMSGDIEPWSKRGGLAGDFLDILPLGDFQSLIKSDLNSLSNTFIIRPMTSDDQSSIYDLCSTVCYQDDLSHLLNQYSQILADKIIGGYVSSSLNNNNLCFVIENDQDKICGFLLTINESENYDKYIQTKWIEQLHEKYPNVDQNFFELTECPQWIYDRYSVRIQIFIDSTMNKNNIYYLGAKLMKILIKNLSQQGFRGCHTLVDERFTLLHQFYLNLGFIDIPIIDQTNQNILLGKQF
;
A
#
# COMPACT_ATOMS: atom_id res chain seq x y z
N MET A 1 5.85 24.62 -31.47
CA MET A 1 4.73 25.52 -31.10
C MET A 1 4.42 25.30 -29.63
N LYS A 2 4.07 26.33 -28.87
CA LYS A 2 3.71 26.16 -27.45
C LYS A 2 2.33 25.51 -27.41
N LYS A 3 2.20 24.36 -26.76
CA LYS A 3 0.91 23.67 -26.64
C LYS A 3 -0.04 24.50 -25.77
N ASN A 4 -1.34 24.42 -26.05
CA ASN A 4 -2.37 25.19 -25.33
C ASN A 4 -2.72 24.60 -23.96
N TYR A 5 -1.96 23.62 -23.47
CA TYR A 5 -2.19 22.96 -22.19
C TYR A 5 -0.89 22.81 -21.40
N PHE A 6 -1.03 22.77 -20.08
CA PHE A 6 0.01 22.32 -19.15
C PHE A 6 -0.57 21.19 -18.30
N LEU A 7 0.00 19.99 -18.43
CA LEU A 7 -0.50 18.81 -17.73
C LEU A 7 0.05 18.79 -16.30
N CYS A 8 -0.81 18.92 -15.29
CA CYS A 8 -0.41 18.81 -13.90
C CYS A 8 -1.37 17.91 -13.12
N GLY A 9 -0.84 16.84 -12.55
CA GLY A 9 -1.68 15.87 -11.86
C GLY A 9 -0.96 14.58 -11.53
N ILE A 10 -1.64 13.45 -11.70
CA ILE A 10 -1.20 12.15 -11.21
C ILE A 10 -1.02 11.17 -12.36
N ILE A 11 -0.01 10.31 -12.22
CA ILE A 11 0.10 9.06 -12.96
C ILE A 11 0.05 7.89 -11.97
N GLU A 12 -0.95 7.02 -12.11
CA GLU A 12 -1.06 5.78 -11.33
C GLU A 12 -0.12 4.75 -11.97
N GLY A 13 1.19 4.94 -11.85
CA GLY A 13 2.22 4.24 -12.64
C GLY A 13 3.13 3.30 -11.85
N TYR A 14 2.82 3.08 -10.57
CA TYR A 14 3.58 2.26 -9.64
C TYR A 14 3.26 0.75 -9.73
N TYR A 15 4.15 -0.07 -9.16
CA TYR A 15 3.94 -1.50 -8.96
C TYR A 15 3.18 -1.81 -7.67
N GLY A 16 2.30 -2.82 -7.70
CA GLY A 16 1.47 -3.20 -6.56
C GLY A 16 -0.03 -2.96 -6.80
N ARG A 17 -0.83 -3.15 -5.74
CA ARG A 17 -2.30 -3.10 -5.81
C ARG A 17 -2.77 -1.77 -6.41
N PRO A 18 -3.47 -1.78 -7.57
CA PRO A 18 -4.06 -0.57 -8.13
C PRO A 18 -5.11 0.04 -7.21
N TRP A 19 -5.35 1.34 -7.33
CA TRP A 19 -6.42 1.98 -6.57
C TRP A 19 -7.79 1.49 -7.03
N SER A 20 -8.74 1.43 -6.09
CA SER A 20 -10.12 1.08 -6.41
C SER A 20 -10.81 2.19 -7.20
N LEU A 21 -11.93 1.85 -7.87
CA LEU A 21 -12.77 2.83 -8.56
C LEU A 21 -13.18 3.99 -7.62
N ASN A 22 -13.54 3.69 -6.38
CA ASN A 22 -13.95 4.72 -5.43
C ASN A 22 -12.78 5.61 -4.98
N GLN A 23 -11.57 5.03 -4.79
CA GLN A 23 -10.37 5.82 -4.52
C GLN A 23 -10.07 6.78 -5.68
N ARG A 24 -10.16 6.31 -6.92
CA ARG A 24 -9.95 7.16 -8.11
C ARG A 24 -11.03 8.25 -8.25
N LYS A 25 -12.28 7.97 -7.87
CA LYS A 25 -13.33 9.00 -7.79
C LYS A 25 -12.96 10.10 -6.79
N ILE A 26 -12.59 9.73 -5.56
CA ILE A 26 -12.14 10.67 -4.52
C ILE A 26 -10.91 11.45 -5.00
N LEU A 27 -10.01 10.81 -5.74
CA LEU A 27 -8.85 11.46 -6.33
C LEU A 27 -9.26 12.55 -7.32
N PHE A 28 -10.22 12.30 -8.21
CA PHE A 28 -10.64 13.27 -9.21
C PHE A 28 -11.34 14.48 -8.57
N GLU A 29 -12.20 14.25 -7.58
CA GLU A 29 -12.80 15.32 -6.77
C GLU A 29 -11.72 16.14 -6.03
N THR A 30 -10.70 15.45 -5.51
CA THR A 30 -9.55 16.10 -4.85
C THR A 30 -8.72 16.92 -5.83
N CYS A 31 -8.47 16.39 -7.04
CA CYS A 31 -7.75 17.08 -8.11
C CYS A 31 -8.47 18.35 -8.53
N LEU A 32 -9.78 18.29 -8.73
CA LEU A 32 -10.62 19.45 -9.03
C LEU A 32 -10.50 20.50 -7.91
N ARG A 33 -10.66 20.10 -6.65
CA ARG A 33 -10.53 20.99 -5.49
C ARG A 33 -9.13 21.63 -5.40
N PHE A 34 -8.10 20.90 -5.77
CA PHE A 34 -6.72 21.37 -5.77
C PHE A 34 -6.34 22.13 -7.06
N GLY A 35 -7.17 22.12 -8.09
CA GLY A 35 -6.90 22.76 -9.38
C GLY A 35 -5.87 22.02 -10.26
N LEU A 36 -5.67 20.72 -10.00
CA LEU A 36 -4.97 19.78 -10.87
C LEU A 36 -5.91 19.32 -12.00
N ASN A 37 -5.37 18.92 -13.15
CA ASN A 37 -6.15 18.74 -14.37
C ASN A 37 -5.89 17.41 -15.12
N THR A 38 -5.01 16.54 -14.63
CA THR A 38 -4.58 15.36 -15.40
C THR A 38 -4.54 14.10 -14.54
N TYR A 39 -5.03 12.99 -15.10
CA TYR A 39 -4.85 11.65 -14.54
C TYR A 39 -4.44 10.68 -15.66
N VAL A 40 -3.33 9.97 -15.46
CA VAL A 40 -2.88 8.89 -16.34
C VAL A 40 -3.16 7.54 -15.69
N TYR A 41 -4.00 6.75 -16.35
CA TYR A 41 -4.25 5.35 -16.00
C TYR A 41 -3.10 4.49 -16.54
N ALA A 42 -2.16 4.11 -15.66
CA ALA A 42 -1.02 3.26 -16.00
C ALA A 42 -0.68 2.16 -14.94
N PRO A 43 -1.65 1.57 -14.22
CA PRO A 43 -1.33 0.66 -13.12
C PRO A 43 -0.57 -0.57 -13.63
N LYS A 44 0.63 -0.83 -13.09
CA LYS A 44 1.51 -1.89 -13.60
C LYS A 44 0.94 -3.30 -13.38
N ASP A 45 0.14 -3.47 -12.32
CA ASP A 45 -0.48 -4.75 -11.94
C ASP A 45 -1.86 -4.99 -12.61
N ASP A 46 -2.37 -4.05 -13.41
CA ASP A 46 -3.46 -4.35 -14.35
C ASP A 46 -2.90 -5.21 -15.50
N ALA A 47 -3.26 -6.49 -15.52
CA ALA A 47 -2.78 -7.42 -16.52
C ALA A 47 -3.09 -6.92 -17.96
N LYS A 48 -4.26 -6.34 -18.20
CA LYS A 48 -4.65 -5.86 -19.54
C LYS A 48 -4.00 -4.54 -19.93
N HIS A 49 -3.36 -3.85 -18.98
CA HIS A 49 -2.51 -2.70 -19.26
C HIS A 49 -1.10 -3.11 -19.75
N ARG A 50 -0.55 -4.22 -19.25
CA ARG A 50 0.85 -4.62 -19.49
C ARG A 50 1.04 -6.07 -19.93
N SER A 51 0.88 -7.06 -19.05
CA SER A 51 1.25 -8.47 -19.33
C SER A 51 0.36 -9.17 -20.36
N ARG A 52 -0.91 -8.78 -20.44
CA ARG A 52 -1.93 -9.26 -21.39
C ARG A 52 -2.50 -8.10 -22.19
N TRP A 53 -1.64 -7.18 -22.66
CA TRP A 53 -2.06 -5.94 -23.32
C TRP A 53 -2.94 -6.17 -24.57
N ARG A 54 -2.78 -7.31 -25.24
CA ARG A 54 -3.59 -7.74 -26.40
C ARG A 54 -5.04 -8.09 -26.05
N ASP A 55 -5.31 -8.48 -24.80
CA ASP A 55 -6.65 -8.84 -24.34
C ASP A 55 -7.52 -7.59 -24.23
N LEU A 56 -8.74 -7.66 -24.76
CA LEU A 56 -9.75 -6.62 -24.59
C LEU A 56 -10.33 -6.67 -23.16
N TYR A 57 -10.78 -5.52 -22.67
CA TYR A 57 -11.53 -5.47 -21.42
C TYR A 57 -12.87 -6.21 -21.57
N THR A 58 -13.32 -6.91 -20.51
CA THR A 58 -14.65 -7.51 -20.46
C THR A 58 -15.71 -6.41 -20.39
N ASN A 59 -16.99 -6.75 -20.58
CA ASN A 59 -18.06 -5.76 -20.46
C ASN A 59 -18.15 -5.14 -19.06
N GLU A 60 -17.83 -5.91 -18.01
CA GLU A 60 -17.81 -5.45 -16.63
C GLU A 60 -16.67 -4.45 -16.40
N GLU A 61 -15.43 -4.83 -16.75
CA GLU A 61 -14.25 -3.94 -16.66
C GLU A 61 -14.43 -2.67 -17.51
N LEU A 62 -14.99 -2.82 -18.71
CA LEU A 62 -15.24 -1.70 -19.61
C LEU A 62 -16.30 -0.75 -19.05
N ASN A 63 -17.30 -1.26 -18.32
CA ASN A 63 -18.28 -0.43 -17.64
C ASN A 63 -17.67 0.35 -16.47
N GLU A 64 -16.76 -0.26 -15.70
CA GLU A 64 -15.98 0.46 -14.67
C GLU A 64 -15.13 1.57 -15.28
N LEU A 65 -14.41 1.29 -16.36
CA LEU A 65 -13.61 2.29 -17.09
C LEU A 65 -14.50 3.40 -17.66
N ARG A 66 -15.68 3.08 -18.18
CA ARG A 66 -16.64 4.07 -18.69
C ARG A 66 -17.09 5.02 -17.58
N GLN A 67 -17.42 4.48 -16.41
CA GLN A 67 -17.77 5.29 -15.24
C GLN A 67 -16.60 6.18 -14.83
N LEU A 68 -15.39 5.64 -14.80
CA LEU A 68 -14.19 6.39 -14.44
C LEU A 68 -13.92 7.55 -15.41
N ILE A 69 -14.00 7.31 -16.72
CA ILE A 69 -13.86 8.34 -17.76
C ILE A 69 -14.93 9.42 -17.60
N HIS A 70 -16.17 9.02 -17.32
CA HIS A 70 -17.27 9.97 -17.12
C HIS A 70 -17.03 10.88 -15.90
N ILE A 71 -16.63 10.31 -14.77
CA ILE A 71 -16.31 11.08 -13.55
C ILE A 71 -15.12 12.01 -13.80
N ALA A 72 -14.09 11.55 -14.51
CA ALA A 72 -12.95 12.39 -14.87
C ALA A 72 -13.39 13.63 -15.67
N LYS A 73 -14.27 13.45 -16.66
CA LYS A 73 -14.85 14.56 -17.43
C LYS A 73 -15.66 15.53 -16.55
N GLN A 74 -16.46 15.02 -15.62
CA GLN A 74 -17.22 15.86 -14.66
C GLN A 74 -16.31 16.66 -13.74
N CYS A 75 -15.12 16.14 -13.44
CA CYS A 75 -14.11 16.81 -12.60
C CYS A 75 -13.10 17.64 -13.40
N GLU A 76 -13.35 17.89 -14.69
CA GLU A 76 -12.44 18.62 -15.59
C GLU A 76 -11.01 18.01 -15.65
N ILE A 77 -10.92 16.69 -15.51
CA ILE A 77 -9.66 15.94 -15.56
C ILE A 77 -9.47 15.34 -16.96
N TYR A 78 -8.32 15.62 -17.57
CA TYR A 78 -7.83 14.89 -18.72
C TYR A 78 -7.51 13.45 -18.30
N PHE A 79 -8.42 12.53 -18.64
CA PHE A 79 -8.22 11.10 -18.47
C PHE A 79 -7.37 10.57 -19.63
N ILE A 80 -6.17 10.10 -19.32
CA ILE A 80 -5.22 9.58 -20.30
C ILE A 80 -5.07 8.08 -20.08
N TYR A 81 -5.48 7.27 -21.05
CA TYR A 81 -5.25 5.83 -21.00
C TYR A 81 -3.84 5.50 -21.50
N ALA A 82 -3.02 4.89 -20.65
CA ALA A 82 -1.74 4.36 -21.05
C ALA A 82 -1.86 2.88 -21.43
N LEU A 83 -0.97 2.40 -22.31
CA LEU A 83 -0.77 0.99 -22.58
C LEU A 83 0.73 0.67 -22.62
N SER A 84 1.12 -0.46 -22.03
CA SER A 84 2.52 -0.90 -21.92
C SER A 84 2.78 -2.20 -22.69
N PRO A 85 2.88 -2.18 -24.04
CA PRO A 85 3.00 -3.40 -24.83
C PRO A 85 4.44 -3.97 -24.90
N GLY A 86 5.44 -3.24 -24.38
CA GLY A 86 6.85 -3.51 -24.68
C GLY A 86 7.43 -4.83 -24.15
N LEU A 87 6.73 -5.60 -23.30
CA LEU A 87 7.24 -6.87 -22.75
C LEU A 87 7.39 -7.97 -23.82
N ASP A 88 6.45 -8.05 -24.75
CA ASP A 88 6.35 -9.18 -25.69
C ASP A 88 5.81 -8.78 -27.08
N ILE A 89 5.77 -7.48 -27.40
CA ILE A 89 5.37 -7.00 -28.71
C ILE A 89 6.40 -7.34 -29.78
N SER A 90 5.92 -7.81 -30.94
CA SER A 90 6.69 -7.82 -32.19
C SER A 90 6.33 -6.56 -32.98
N TYR A 91 7.29 -5.64 -33.11
CA TYR A 91 7.06 -4.31 -33.68
C TYR A 91 6.76 -4.36 -35.18
N SER A 92 7.24 -5.38 -35.90
CA SER A 92 6.99 -5.61 -37.32
C SER A 92 5.71 -6.40 -37.59
N SER A 93 5.08 -6.96 -36.56
CA SER A 93 3.89 -7.80 -36.70
C SER A 93 2.63 -6.97 -36.93
N GLU A 94 1.98 -7.14 -38.09
CA GLU A 94 0.68 -6.54 -38.36
C GLU A 94 -0.40 -7.00 -37.37
N LYS A 95 -0.29 -8.22 -36.84
CA LYS A 95 -1.23 -8.76 -35.85
C LYS A 95 -1.16 -7.98 -34.54
N ASP A 96 0.05 -7.64 -34.09
CA ASP A 96 0.27 -6.88 -32.87
C ASP A 96 -0.16 -5.41 -33.04
N LEU A 97 0.13 -4.82 -34.20
CA LEU A 97 -0.40 -3.50 -34.54
C LEU A 97 -1.94 -3.49 -34.55
N LEU A 98 -2.59 -4.52 -35.09
CA LEU A 98 -4.05 -4.64 -35.09
C LEU A 98 -4.61 -4.85 -33.68
N ALA A 99 -3.92 -5.63 -32.83
CA ALA A 99 -4.30 -5.81 -31.43
C ALA A 99 -4.24 -4.48 -30.66
N LEU A 100 -3.20 -3.68 -30.87
CA LEU A 100 -3.11 -2.32 -30.32
C LEU A 100 -4.31 -1.50 -30.77
N LYS A 101 -4.53 -1.37 -32.08
CA LYS A 101 -5.64 -0.58 -32.64
C LYS A 101 -7.00 -0.96 -32.03
N ARG A 102 -7.31 -2.26 -31.98
CA ARG A 102 -8.56 -2.77 -31.38
C ARG A 102 -8.72 -2.40 -29.90
N LYS A 103 -7.63 -2.43 -29.13
CA LYS A 103 -7.65 -2.06 -27.70
C LYS A 103 -7.97 -0.57 -27.52
N PHE A 104 -7.34 0.28 -28.32
CA PHE A 104 -7.60 1.72 -28.31
C PHE A 104 -9.01 2.06 -28.84
N ASP A 105 -9.48 1.38 -29.89
CA ASP A 105 -10.85 1.52 -30.40
C ASP A 105 -11.89 1.17 -29.33
N GLN A 106 -11.66 0.09 -28.58
CA GLN A 106 -12.55 -0.32 -27.49
C GLN A 106 -12.71 0.81 -26.46
N LEU A 107 -11.61 1.44 -26.05
CA LEU A 107 -11.67 2.52 -25.07
C LEU A 107 -12.15 3.85 -25.66
N SER A 108 -11.89 4.10 -26.94
CA SER A 108 -12.45 5.24 -27.66
C SER A 108 -13.97 5.14 -27.72
N SER A 109 -14.52 3.94 -27.92
CA SER A 109 -15.97 3.70 -27.97
C SER A 109 -16.72 4.04 -26.67
N ILE A 110 -16.02 4.10 -25.53
CA ILE A 110 -16.58 4.51 -24.24
C ILE A 110 -16.19 5.93 -23.81
N GLY A 111 -15.60 6.71 -24.73
CA GLY A 111 -15.36 8.14 -24.57
C GLY A 111 -13.96 8.53 -24.09
N CYS A 112 -12.97 7.64 -24.17
CA CYS A 112 -11.57 7.99 -23.96
C CYS A 112 -11.02 8.74 -25.19
N GLU A 113 -10.30 9.84 -24.96
CA GLU A 113 -9.84 10.77 -26.02
C GLU A 113 -8.33 11.04 -25.96
N HIS A 114 -7.65 10.62 -24.89
CA HIS A 114 -6.25 10.91 -24.64
C HIS A 114 -5.48 9.63 -24.32
N TRP A 115 -4.25 9.57 -24.80
CA TRP A 115 -3.55 8.31 -24.97
C TRP A 115 -2.09 8.38 -24.52
N SER A 116 -1.55 7.23 -24.11
CA SER A 116 -0.12 7.08 -23.86
C SER A 116 0.38 5.70 -24.27
N LEU A 117 1.56 5.63 -24.87
CA LEU A 117 2.30 4.37 -25.08
C LEU A 117 3.55 4.35 -24.20
N LEU A 118 3.73 3.26 -23.46
CA LEU A 118 4.81 3.11 -22.50
C LEU A 118 5.77 1.99 -22.91
N PHE A 119 7.06 2.34 -23.00
CA PHE A 119 8.16 1.40 -23.25
C PHE A 119 9.18 1.42 -22.11
N ASP A 120 8.72 1.69 -20.88
CA ASP A 120 9.49 1.62 -19.63
C ASP A 120 9.69 0.18 -19.14
N ASP A 121 10.83 -0.09 -18.51
CA ASP A 121 11.14 -1.35 -17.82
C ASP A 121 10.99 -2.60 -18.72
N ILE A 122 11.60 -2.52 -19.91
CA ILE A 122 11.69 -3.61 -20.89
C ILE A 122 13.15 -3.90 -21.25
N GLU A 123 13.40 -5.09 -21.78
CA GLU A 123 14.73 -5.45 -22.28
C GLU A 123 15.05 -4.66 -23.56
N ASN A 124 16.33 -4.31 -23.73
CA ASN A 124 16.79 -3.54 -24.89
C ASN A 124 17.08 -4.42 -26.13
N GLU A 125 16.49 -5.62 -26.20
CA GLU A 125 16.69 -6.56 -27.29
C GLU A 125 15.42 -6.74 -28.12
N MET A 126 15.58 -6.57 -29.43
CA MET A 126 14.52 -6.86 -30.40
C MET A 126 14.53 -8.32 -30.82
N SER A 127 13.35 -8.83 -31.19
CA SER A 127 13.22 -10.11 -31.89
C SER A 127 14.06 -10.13 -33.18
N GLN A 128 14.41 -11.32 -33.67
CA GLN A 128 15.16 -11.43 -34.93
C GLN A 128 14.37 -10.90 -36.13
N GLU A 129 13.05 -11.01 -36.09
CA GLU A 129 12.15 -10.47 -37.11
C GLU A 129 12.19 -8.94 -37.12
N ASP A 130 12.12 -8.31 -35.95
CA ASP A 130 12.19 -6.86 -35.82
C ASP A 130 13.56 -6.31 -36.23
N LYS A 131 14.65 -7.03 -35.92
CA LYS A 131 16.02 -6.66 -36.36
C LYS A 131 16.15 -6.62 -37.89
N ASN A 132 15.35 -7.40 -38.62
CA ASN A 132 15.36 -7.39 -40.08
C ASN A 132 14.55 -6.22 -40.67
N ASN A 133 13.58 -5.71 -39.92
CA ASN A 133 12.66 -4.65 -40.39
C ASN A 133 13.03 -3.25 -39.88
N PHE A 134 13.71 -3.15 -38.74
CA PHE A 134 14.06 -1.88 -38.11
C PHE A 134 15.56 -1.75 -37.88
N PRO A 135 16.17 -0.60 -38.23
CA PRO A 135 17.59 -0.35 -38.00
C PRO A 135 18.01 -0.37 -36.53
N SER A 136 17.07 -0.10 -35.61
CA SER A 136 17.33 -0.05 -34.17
C SER A 136 16.02 -0.12 -33.39
N PHE A 137 16.14 -0.36 -32.09
CA PHE A 137 15.01 -0.36 -31.15
C PHE A 137 14.22 0.96 -31.15
N ALA A 138 14.91 2.10 -31.17
CA ALA A 138 14.26 3.41 -31.23
C ALA A 138 13.43 3.61 -32.53
N HIS A 139 13.94 3.13 -33.67
CA HIS A 139 13.21 3.22 -34.94
C HIS A 139 11.93 2.38 -34.92
N ALA A 140 11.95 1.21 -34.27
CA ALA A 140 10.76 0.39 -34.06
C ALA A 140 9.70 1.14 -33.22
N HIS A 141 10.12 1.75 -32.11
CA HIS A 141 9.22 2.53 -31.24
C HIS A 141 8.63 3.73 -31.97
N VAL A 142 9.46 4.50 -32.69
CA VAL A 142 9.01 5.65 -33.49
C VAL A 142 7.99 5.22 -34.52
N SER A 143 8.30 4.17 -35.29
CA SER A 143 7.42 3.67 -36.35
C SER A 143 6.06 3.27 -35.79
N LEU A 144 6.05 2.42 -34.75
CA LEU A 144 4.83 1.94 -34.12
C LEU A 144 3.99 3.08 -33.52
N THR A 145 4.63 3.98 -32.78
CA THR A 145 3.95 5.09 -32.08
C THR A 145 3.36 6.08 -33.08
N ASN A 146 4.11 6.46 -34.12
CA ASN A 146 3.61 7.36 -35.17
C ASN A 146 2.44 6.73 -35.94
N GLN A 147 2.52 5.44 -36.28
CA GLN A 147 1.42 4.73 -36.95
C GLN A 147 0.14 4.71 -36.10
N LEU A 148 0.27 4.48 -34.78
CA LEU A 148 -0.89 4.51 -33.88
C LEU A 148 -1.44 5.94 -33.72
N TYR A 149 -0.57 6.95 -33.60
CA TYR A 149 -0.96 8.35 -33.49
C TYR A 149 -1.76 8.82 -34.72
N GLU A 150 -1.28 8.49 -35.93
CA GLU A 150 -1.98 8.77 -37.19
C GLU A 150 -3.32 8.01 -37.27
N TYR A 151 -3.34 6.74 -36.86
CA TYR A 151 -4.55 5.92 -36.85
C TYR A 151 -5.65 6.49 -35.94
N LEU A 152 -5.28 7.00 -34.76
CA LEU A 152 -6.19 7.66 -33.81
C LEU A 152 -6.56 9.09 -34.22
N ASN A 153 -6.28 9.47 -35.46
CA ASN A 153 -6.57 10.79 -36.03
C ASN A 153 -5.94 11.95 -35.24
N LYS A 154 -4.66 11.80 -34.87
CA LYS A 154 -3.84 12.85 -34.25
C LYS A 154 -4.49 13.48 -33.02
N PRO A 155 -4.73 12.70 -31.95
CA PRO A 155 -5.37 13.20 -30.75
C PRO A 155 -4.58 14.35 -30.12
N ASN A 156 -5.27 15.28 -29.48
CA ASN A 156 -4.67 16.49 -28.90
C ASN A 156 -3.62 16.16 -27.81
N ILE A 157 -3.85 15.10 -27.04
CA ILE A 157 -2.93 14.61 -26.01
C ILE A 157 -2.56 13.16 -26.33
N PHE A 158 -1.30 12.97 -26.73
CA PHE A 158 -0.67 11.66 -26.88
C PHE A 158 0.72 11.70 -26.23
N LEU A 159 0.95 10.82 -25.26
CA LEU A 159 2.20 10.71 -24.52
C LEU A 159 2.98 9.45 -24.93
N PHE A 160 4.30 9.53 -24.83
CA PHE A 160 5.21 8.44 -25.10
C PHE A 160 6.24 8.33 -23.96
N CYS A 161 6.35 7.16 -23.34
CA CYS A 161 7.42 6.87 -22.41
C CYS A 161 8.56 6.11 -23.12
N PRO A 162 9.75 6.71 -23.28
CA PRO A 162 10.90 6.03 -23.84
C PRO A 162 11.42 4.96 -22.89
N THR A 163 12.16 3.97 -23.41
CA THR A 163 12.90 3.01 -22.58
C THR A 163 14.04 3.68 -21.82
N VAL A 164 14.67 4.67 -22.44
CA VAL A 164 15.62 5.56 -21.77
C VAL A 164 14.85 6.79 -21.28
N TYR A 165 14.25 6.72 -20.09
CA TYR A 165 13.40 7.79 -19.54
C TYR A 165 14.09 8.69 -18.49
N CYS A 166 15.37 8.45 -18.21
CA CYS A 166 16.20 9.33 -17.38
C CYS A 166 17.65 9.37 -17.86
N SER A 167 18.41 10.41 -17.49
CA SER A 167 19.80 10.56 -17.95
C SER A 167 20.72 9.43 -17.49
N ARG A 168 20.45 8.82 -16.32
CA ARG A 168 21.25 7.70 -15.83
C ARG A 168 21.18 6.46 -16.74
N MET A 169 20.09 6.31 -17.50
CA MET A 169 19.89 5.22 -18.46
C MET A 169 20.48 5.53 -19.84
N ALA A 170 20.85 6.79 -20.11
CA ALA A 170 21.39 7.19 -21.39
C ALA A 170 22.86 6.74 -21.52
N VAL A 171 23.10 5.76 -22.39
CA VAL A 171 24.44 5.20 -22.66
C VAL A 171 24.98 5.76 -23.98
N PRO A 172 26.27 6.22 -24.05
CA PRO A 172 27.22 6.37 -22.94
C PRO A 172 26.94 7.61 -22.08
N SER A 173 26.19 8.58 -22.60
CA SER A 173 25.77 9.81 -21.92
C SER A 173 24.53 10.37 -22.62
N LEU A 174 23.83 11.31 -21.98
CA LEU A 174 22.64 11.98 -22.54
C LEU A 174 22.88 12.48 -23.98
N ASP A 175 23.89 13.34 -24.18
CA ASP A 175 24.14 14.00 -25.48
C ASP A 175 24.67 13.06 -26.59
N LYS A 176 24.97 11.80 -26.25
CA LYS A 176 25.53 10.79 -27.17
C LYS A 176 24.63 9.57 -27.29
N SER A 177 23.41 9.63 -26.75
CA SER A 177 22.46 8.53 -26.81
C SER A 177 21.83 8.46 -28.20
N SER A 178 22.23 7.46 -28.99
CA SER A 178 21.65 7.20 -30.31
C SER A 178 20.16 6.88 -30.24
N TYR A 179 19.72 6.20 -29.18
CA TYR A 179 18.31 5.92 -28.90
C TYR A 179 17.50 7.22 -28.78
N LEU A 180 17.90 8.12 -27.87
CA LEU A 180 17.17 9.38 -27.64
C LEU A 180 17.23 10.32 -28.84
N GLN A 181 18.36 10.36 -29.54
CA GLN A 181 18.50 11.14 -30.77
C GLN A 181 17.50 10.66 -31.83
N THR A 182 17.39 9.34 -32.03
CA THR A 182 16.41 8.75 -32.97
C THR A 182 14.97 9.09 -32.57
N ILE A 183 14.65 9.02 -31.27
CA ILE A 183 13.32 9.37 -30.77
C ILE A 183 13.01 10.85 -31.03
N GLY A 184 13.94 11.75 -30.73
CA GLY A 184 13.79 13.19 -30.98
C GLY A 184 13.64 13.53 -32.46
N ASP A 185 14.37 12.83 -33.33
CA ASP A 185 14.36 13.05 -34.77
C ASP A 185 13.13 12.47 -35.47
N GLY A 186 12.67 11.29 -35.03
CA GLY A 186 11.68 10.51 -35.76
C GLY A 186 10.25 10.55 -35.19
N LEU A 187 10.08 10.73 -33.87
CA LEU A 187 8.75 10.74 -33.26
C LEU A 187 8.00 12.02 -33.65
N HIS A 188 6.71 11.90 -34.00
CA HIS A 188 5.89 13.02 -34.44
C HIS A 188 5.96 14.20 -33.45
N PRO A 189 6.12 15.46 -33.91
CA PRO A 189 6.41 16.60 -33.05
C PRO A 189 5.32 16.91 -32.01
N ASP A 190 4.08 16.50 -32.28
CA ASP A 190 2.95 16.70 -31.37
C ASP A 190 2.79 15.59 -30.33
N ILE A 191 3.61 14.52 -30.37
CA ILE A 191 3.64 13.49 -29.32
C ILE A 191 4.55 13.97 -28.18
N ASP A 192 3.99 14.09 -26.98
CA ASP A 192 4.74 14.45 -25.79
C ASP A 192 5.60 13.29 -25.30
N ILE A 193 6.78 13.60 -24.76
CA ILE A 193 7.72 12.60 -24.24
C ILE A 193 7.81 12.72 -22.72
N PHE A 194 7.65 11.59 -22.03
CA PHE A 194 7.90 11.50 -20.60
C PHE A 194 9.39 11.55 -20.26
N TRP A 195 9.70 12.17 -19.12
CA TRP A 195 11.06 12.22 -18.59
C TRP A 195 11.06 12.30 -17.06
N THR A 196 11.87 11.50 -16.38
CA THR A 196 11.92 11.46 -14.90
C THR A 196 13.04 12.31 -14.28
N GLY A 197 13.87 12.94 -15.13
CA GLY A 197 14.97 13.80 -14.73
C GLY A 197 16.34 13.13 -14.82
N PRO A 198 17.33 13.56 -14.01
CA PRO A 198 18.66 12.94 -13.99
C PRO A 198 18.65 11.45 -13.60
N LYS A 199 17.69 11.03 -12.79
CA LYS A 199 17.52 9.65 -12.26
C LYS A 199 16.04 9.25 -12.32
N VAL A 200 15.76 7.96 -12.13
CA VAL A 200 14.38 7.44 -11.97
C VAL A 200 13.64 8.18 -10.86
N VAL A 201 14.26 8.25 -9.68
CA VAL A 201 13.84 9.12 -8.57
C VAL A 201 14.81 10.30 -8.52
N SER A 202 14.39 11.47 -8.98
CA SER A 202 15.29 12.63 -9.07
C SER A 202 15.23 13.48 -7.80
N ARG A 203 16.38 13.69 -7.13
CA ARG A 203 16.45 14.62 -5.97
C ARG A 203 16.12 16.05 -6.38
N GLN A 204 16.66 16.50 -7.52
CA GLN A 204 16.41 17.81 -8.10
C GLN A 204 16.30 17.67 -9.62
N ILE A 205 15.46 18.49 -10.23
CA ILE A 205 15.39 18.67 -11.68
C ILE A 205 15.68 20.14 -11.95
N THR A 206 16.77 20.43 -12.67
CA THR A 206 17.20 21.81 -12.93
C THR A 206 16.78 22.25 -14.32
N VAL A 207 16.64 23.57 -14.52
CA VAL A 207 16.36 24.15 -15.85
C VAL A 207 17.45 23.78 -16.85
N SER A 208 18.72 23.89 -16.45
CA SER A 208 19.86 23.53 -17.31
C SER A 208 19.79 22.09 -17.81
N HIS A 209 19.39 21.16 -16.94
CA HIS A 209 19.21 19.76 -17.28
C HIS A 209 18.12 19.58 -18.34
N ILE A 210 16.96 20.18 -18.11
CA ILE A 210 15.82 20.09 -19.01
C ILE A 210 16.12 20.73 -20.37
N LEU A 211 16.88 21.82 -20.41
CA LEU A 211 17.30 22.41 -21.69
C LEU A 211 18.16 21.44 -22.52
N SER A 212 19.10 20.72 -21.91
CA SER A 212 19.87 19.68 -22.60
C SER A 212 18.98 18.55 -23.13
N VAL A 213 18.01 18.09 -22.33
CA VAL A 213 17.05 17.05 -22.72
C VAL A 213 16.18 17.52 -23.88
N ASN A 214 15.64 18.74 -23.80
CA ASN A 214 14.78 19.31 -24.84
C ASN A 214 15.53 19.54 -26.15
N ASN A 215 16.80 19.91 -26.10
CA ASN A 215 17.64 20.04 -27.29
C ASN A 215 17.81 18.71 -28.02
N LEU A 216 18.00 17.62 -27.26
CA LEU A 216 18.15 16.27 -27.81
C LEU A 216 16.82 15.73 -28.36
N LEU A 217 15.73 15.89 -27.61
CA LEU A 217 14.40 15.38 -27.96
C LEU A 217 13.61 16.32 -28.89
N LYS A 218 14.14 17.51 -29.16
CA LYS A 218 13.57 18.55 -30.04
C LYS A 218 12.18 19.04 -29.63
N ARG A 219 11.82 18.91 -28.36
CA ARG A 219 10.56 19.38 -27.76
C ARG A 219 10.67 19.51 -26.25
N CYS A 220 9.70 20.19 -25.64
CA CYS A 220 9.56 20.20 -24.18
C CYS A 220 9.03 18.83 -23.72
N VAL A 221 9.61 18.30 -22.65
CA VAL A 221 9.18 17.03 -22.05
C VAL A 221 8.07 17.24 -21.02
N THR A 222 7.29 16.17 -20.77
CA THR A 222 6.39 16.07 -19.61
C THR A 222 7.10 15.31 -18.50
N ILE A 223 7.20 15.88 -17.31
CA ILE A 223 7.88 15.22 -16.20
C ILE A 223 6.99 14.12 -15.64
N TRP A 224 7.51 12.90 -15.60
CA TRP A 224 6.99 11.82 -14.75
C TRP A 224 7.79 11.87 -13.45
N ASP A 225 7.21 12.40 -12.39
CA ASP A 225 7.93 12.65 -11.15
C ASP A 225 7.74 11.51 -10.14
N ASN A 226 8.81 10.77 -9.84
CA ASN A 226 8.80 9.71 -8.84
C ASN A 226 9.28 10.19 -7.45
N LEU A 227 9.26 11.51 -7.16
CA LEU A 227 9.70 12.05 -5.87
C LEU A 227 8.99 11.40 -4.68
N ASN A 228 7.72 11.04 -4.83
CA ASN A 228 6.90 10.46 -3.76
C ASN A 228 6.56 8.98 -3.99
N ALA A 229 7.16 8.32 -4.98
CA ALA A 229 6.98 6.89 -5.22
C ALA A 229 7.62 6.05 -4.10
N ASN A 230 7.00 4.93 -3.75
CA ASN A 230 7.50 4.00 -2.73
C ASN A 230 7.46 2.51 -3.14
N ASP A 231 6.99 2.19 -4.33
CA ASP A 231 6.89 0.81 -4.84
C ASP A 231 8.22 0.06 -4.91
N TYR A 232 9.33 0.77 -5.09
CA TYR A 232 10.68 0.20 -5.09
C TYR A 232 11.18 -0.23 -3.69
N ASP A 233 10.51 0.17 -2.60
CA ASP A 233 10.83 -0.25 -1.23
C ASP A 233 9.59 -0.21 -0.34
N GLN A 234 8.98 -1.39 -0.12
CA GLN A 234 7.77 -1.59 0.70
C GLN A 234 7.88 -1.11 2.16
N ARG A 235 9.07 -0.70 2.61
CA ARG A 235 9.30 -0.19 3.97
C ARG A 235 9.35 1.34 4.02
N ARG A 236 9.26 2.00 2.87
CA ARG A 236 9.31 3.45 2.75
C ARG A 236 7.93 4.03 2.48
N LEU A 237 7.75 5.21 3.03
CA LEU A 237 6.66 6.11 2.71
C LEU A 237 7.27 7.49 2.44
N CYS A 238 6.73 8.20 1.47
CA CYS A 238 7.17 9.53 1.07
C CYS A 238 6.00 10.52 1.15
N MET A 239 5.70 10.98 2.35
CA MET A 239 4.60 11.93 2.66
C MET A 239 5.06 13.39 2.66
N GLY A 240 6.35 13.66 2.46
CA GLY A 240 6.91 15.00 2.44
C GLY A 240 6.44 15.85 1.25
N PRO A 241 6.66 17.18 1.32
CA PRO A 241 6.18 18.12 0.33
C PRO A 241 6.92 18.03 -1.02
N PHE A 242 6.20 18.35 -2.09
CA PHE A 242 6.77 18.48 -3.43
C PHE A 242 7.91 19.50 -3.45
N SER A 243 9.11 19.09 -3.88
CA SER A 243 10.32 19.91 -3.74
C SER A 243 11.39 19.59 -4.77
N GLY A 244 12.40 20.46 -4.87
CA GLY A 244 13.53 20.30 -5.80
C GLY A 244 13.20 20.58 -7.27
N ARG A 245 12.01 21.15 -7.56
CA ARG A 245 11.54 21.57 -8.89
C ARG A 245 11.22 23.06 -8.85
N SER A 246 12.16 23.89 -9.33
CA SER A 246 11.96 25.34 -9.37
C SER A 246 10.76 25.72 -10.25
N LEU A 247 10.02 26.77 -9.87
CA LEU A 247 8.94 27.31 -10.71
C LEU A 247 9.41 27.68 -12.11
N ASN A 248 10.69 28.06 -12.27
CA ASN A 248 11.27 28.38 -13.58
C ASN A 248 11.28 27.19 -14.55
N LEU A 249 11.11 25.96 -14.07
CA LEU A 249 10.95 24.78 -14.93
C LEU A 249 9.71 24.86 -15.81
N SER A 250 8.63 25.49 -15.34
CA SER A 250 7.33 25.50 -16.04
C SER A 250 7.41 26.09 -17.44
N SER A 251 8.39 26.96 -17.70
CA SER A 251 8.62 27.56 -19.02
C SER A 251 9.35 26.63 -20.00
N HIS A 252 9.82 25.48 -19.54
CA HIS A 252 10.67 24.55 -20.31
C HIS A 252 10.14 23.11 -20.33
N ILE A 253 8.94 22.86 -19.78
CA ILE A 253 8.28 21.55 -19.76
C ILE A 253 6.81 21.69 -20.20
N CYS A 254 6.20 20.60 -20.65
CA CYS A 254 4.78 20.56 -21.01
C CYS A 254 3.87 20.18 -19.83
N GLY A 255 4.45 19.71 -18.72
CA GLY A 255 3.69 19.26 -17.56
C GLY A 255 4.53 18.55 -16.51
N ILE A 256 3.93 18.31 -15.34
CA ILE A 256 4.44 17.45 -14.26
C ILE A 256 3.33 16.53 -13.77
N LEU A 257 3.53 15.22 -13.91
CA LEU A 257 2.65 14.19 -13.40
C LEU A 257 3.37 13.43 -12.29
N SER A 258 2.83 13.47 -11.08
CA SER A 258 3.39 12.77 -9.92
C SER A 258 2.99 11.30 -9.94
N ASN A 259 3.97 10.41 -9.82
CA ASN A 259 3.78 9.01 -9.45
C ASN A 259 3.92 8.91 -7.93
N PRO A 260 2.83 8.72 -7.18
CA PRO A 260 2.83 8.91 -5.74
C PRO A 260 3.03 7.58 -4.98
N ASN A 261 2.75 7.55 -3.68
CA ASN A 261 2.79 6.32 -2.88
C ASN A 261 1.66 5.38 -3.31
N CYS A 262 1.85 4.08 -3.13
CA CYS A 262 0.82 3.06 -3.34
C CYS A 262 -0.39 3.28 -2.41
N GLU A 263 -0.13 3.64 -1.15
CA GLU A 263 -1.14 3.92 -0.13
C GLU A 263 -1.89 5.23 -0.44
N PHE A 264 -3.19 5.12 -0.67
CA PHE A 264 -4.01 6.21 -1.21
C PHE A 264 -4.08 7.43 -0.28
N GLU A 265 -4.40 7.22 1.00
CA GLU A 265 -4.67 8.33 1.93
C GLU A 265 -3.38 9.09 2.29
N LEU A 266 -2.21 8.50 2.07
CA LEU A 266 -0.89 9.08 2.41
C LEU A 266 -0.36 10.06 1.35
N ASN A 267 -1.09 10.22 0.25
CA ASN A 267 -0.73 11.11 -0.84
C ASN A 267 -1.25 12.54 -0.70
N PHE A 268 -1.95 12.86 0.40
CA PHE A 268 -2.55 14.18 0.59
C PHE A 268 -1.52 15.32 0.55
N VAL A 269 -0.48 15.26 1.39
CA VAL A 269 0.56 16.30 1.46
C VAL A 269 1.34 16.42 0.13
N PRO A 270 1.84 15.31 -0.47
CA PRO A 270 2.47 15.37 -1.79
C PRO A 270 1.61 16.04 -2.87
N LEU A 271 0.34 15.65 -2.98
CA LEU A 271 -0.56 16.19 -4.01
C LEU A 271 -0.98 17.63 -3.74
N ASN A 272 -1.27 17.97 -2.48
CA ASN A 272 -1.63 19.33 -2.10
C ASN A 272 -0.47 20.31 -2.34
N THR A 273 0.77 19.92 -2.02
CA THR A 273 1.94 20.77 -2.27
C THR A 273 2.32 20.87 -3.75
N LEU A 274 2.14 19.80 -4.55
CA LEU A 274 2.21 19.88 -6.02
C LEU A 274 1.18 20.87 -6.59
N ALA A 275 -0.05 20.83 -6.06
CA ALA A 275 -1.10 21.74 -6.49
C ALA A 275 -0.79 23.21 -6.15
N GLN A 276 -0.26 23.49 -4.96
CA GLN A 276 0.20 24.83 -4.59
C GLN A 276 1.34 25.31 -5.50
N TRP A 277 2.27 24.42 -5.88
CA TRP A 277 3.30 24.71 -6.89
C TRP A 277 2.69 25.08 -8.24
N PHE A 278 1.68 24.32 -8.70
CA PHE A 278 1.00 24.58 -9.96
C PHE A 278 0.18 25.87 -9.97
N GLN A 279 -0.52 26.17 -8.87
CA GLN A 279 -1.25 27.42 -8.70
C GLN A 279 -0.33 28.64 -8.74
N SER A 280 0.86 28.54 -8.13
CA SER A 280 1.89 29.59 -8.21
C SER A 280 2.32 29.88 -9.66
N ILE A 281 2.35 28.85 -10.53
CA ILE A 281 2.62 29.04 -11.97
C ILE A 281 1.47 29.78 -12.63
N LYS A 282 0.23 29.35 -12.41
CA LYS A 282 -0.97 29.99 -12.98
C LYS A 282 -1.07 31.47 -12.59
N LEU A 283 -0.75 31.80 -11.34
CA LEU A 283 -0.77 33.18 -10.84
C LEU A 283 0.31 34.03 -11.53
N ASN A 284 1.53 33.51 -11.65
CA ASN A 284 2.62 34.17 -12.40
C ASN A 284 2.32 34.33 -13.90
N GLU A 285 1.57 33.42 -14.51
CA GLU A 285 1.13 33.56 -15.91
C GLU A 285 0.06 34.65 -16.08
N LYS A 286 -0.93 34.70 -15.17
CA LYS A 286 -1.95 35.76 -15.17
C LYS A 286 -1.32 37.14 -15.02
N HIS A 287 -0.37 37.32 -14.08
CA HIS A 287 0.29 38.61 -13.88
C HIS A 287 1.04 39.07 -15.15
N ARG A 288 1.74 38.16 -15.84
CA ARG A 288 2.42 38.47 -17.10
C ARG A 288 1.48 38.82 -18.24
N GLN A 289 0.23 38.34 -18.23
CA GLN A 289 -0.76 38.73 -19.23
C GLN A 289 -1.23 40.18 -18.99
N TYR A 290 -1.54 40.55 -17.75
CA TYR A 290 -1.90 41.93 -17.39
C TYR A 290 -0.82 42.96 -17.77
N ASP A 291 0.46 42.66 -17.52
CA ASP A 291 1.58 43.56 -17.87
C ASP A 291 1.72 43.81 -19.39
N ASN A 292 1.23 42.91 -20.25
CA ASN A 292 1.29 43.09 -21.71
C ASN A 292 0.06 43.83 -22.28
N ASP A 293 -1.04 43.89 -21.53
CA ASP A 293 -2.30 44.51 -21.96
C ASP A 293 -2.44 45.97 -21.44
N ASP A 294 -1.70 46.37 -20.41
CA ASP A 294 -1.69 47.73 -19.87
C ASP A 294 -0.36 48.48 -20.18
N ASP A 295 -0.38 49.33 -21.21
CA ASP A 295 0.62 50.41 -21.49
C ASP A 295 0.55 51.55 -20.43
N ASN A 296 0.29 51.24 -19.16
CA ASN A 296 0.15 52.22 -18.09
C ASN A 296 1.27 52.09 -17.05
N ASP A 297 2.06 53.17 -16.95
CA ASP A 297 3.10 53.49 -15.96
C ASP A 297 2.60 53.48 -14.50
N ASN A 298 2.01 52.38 -14.02
CA ASN A 298 1.75 52.18 -12.59
C ASN A 298 2.70 51.12 -12.05
N ASN A 299 3.81 51.59 -11.49
CA ASN A 299 4.81 50.84 -10.74
C ASN A 299 4.26 50.25 -9.41
N ASP A 300 3.17 49.50 -9.46
CA ASP A 300 2.93 48.52 -8.41
C ASP A 300 3.85 47.34 -8.70
N ILE A 301 4.92 47.23 -7.91
CA ILE A 301 5.90 46.14 -8.00
C ILE A 301 5.17 44.83 -7.67
N PHE A 302 4.54 44.22 -8.68
CA PHE A 302 3.93 42.90 -8.57
C PHE A 302 5.03 41.89 -8.33
N ARG A 303 5.15 41.44 -7.07
CA ARG A 303 6.10 40.38 -6.72
C ARG A 303 5.59 39.07 -7.32
N LEU A 304 6.37 38.48 -8.22
CA LEU A 304 6.18 37.11 -8.69
C LEU A 304 5.98 36.19 -7.49
N GLU A 305 4.97 35.33 -7.57
CA GLU A 305 4.68 34.39 -6.51
C GLU A 305 5.76 33.31 -6.47
N ILE A 306 6.31 33.10 -5.27
CA ILE A 306 7.38 32.14 -5.02
C ILE A 306 6.77 30.96 -4.27
N TYR A 307 6.82 29.79 -4.88
CA TYR A 307 6.53 28.54 -4.18
C TYR A 307 7.59 28.30 -3.10
N GLN A 308 7.16 28.36 -1.85
CA GLN A 308 8.01 28.10 -0.67
C GLN A 308 7.60 26.78 -0.05
N VAL A 309 8.52 25.81 -0.06
CA VAL A 309 8.27 24.43 0.40
C VAL A 309 7.74 24.40 1.82
N ASP A 310 8.35 25.14 2.76
CA ASP A 310 7.93 25.12 4.17
C ASP A 310 6.55 25.74 4.38
N LYS A 311 6.23 26.82 3.65
CA LYS A 311 4.90 27.44 3.70
C LYS A 311 3.84 26.48 3.15
N ALA A 312 4.11 25.87 2.01
CA ALA A 312 3.21 24.91 1.38
C ALA A 312 2.99 23.67 2.25
N PHE A 313 4.07 23.17 2.85
CA PHE A 313 4.03 22.06 3.78
C PHE A 313 3.16 22.40 5.00
N ASN A 314 3.39 23.54 5.66
CA ASN A 314 2.60 23.95 6.82
C ASN A 314 1.12 24.12 6.49
N GLN A 315 0.78 24.70 5.33
CA GLN A 315 -0.60 24.81 4.89
C GLN A 315 -1.22 23.43 4.63
N SER A 316 -0.48 22.52 3.99
CA SER A 316 -0.97 21.17 3.70
C SER A 316 -1.29 20.37 4.96
N LEU A 317 -0.55 20.58 6.06
CA LEU A 317 -0.83 19.94 7.35
C LEU A 317 -2.14 20.45 7.96
N ILE A 318 -2.39 21.77 7.86
CA ILE A 318 -3.65 22.38 8.32
C ILE A 318 -4.83 21.83 7.53
N ASP A 319 -4.68 21.74 6.22
CA ASP A 319 -5.72 21.23 5.31
C ASP A 319 -5.97 19.74 5.50
N TRP A 320 -4.97 18.96 5.94
CA TRP A 320 -5.08 17.52 6.12
C TRP A 320 -5.72 17.13 7.47
N LEU A 321 -5.51 17.92 8.52
CA LEU A 321 -6.00 17.63 9.87
C LEU A 321 -7.51 17.24 9.93
N PRO A 322 -8.43 17.93 9.23
CA PRO A 322 -9.84 17.54 9.22
C PRO A 322 -10.10 16.14 8.65
N GLU A 323 -9.26 15.64 7.74
CA GLU A 323 -9.45 14.32 7.10
C GLU A 323 -9.26 13.15 8.07
N PHE A 324 -8.52 13.32 9.17
CA PHE A 324 -8.35 12.30 10.21
C PHE A 324 -9.64 12.04 11.00
N ASN A 325 -10.53 13.04 11.05
CA ASN A 325 -11.80 12.97 11.78
C ASN A 325 -12.98 12.55 10.91
N LYS A 326 -12.80 12.40 9.60
CA LYS A 326 -13.87 11.91 8.72
C LYS A 326 -14.08 10.41 8.90
N ILE A 327 -15.34 9.99 8.93
CA ILE A 327 -15.68 8.57 8.95
C ILE A 327 -15.48 8.01 7.54
N LYS A 328 -14.42 7.24 7.35
CA LYS A 328 -14.15 6.45 6.14
C LYS A 328 -13.88 5.01 6.57
N SER A 329 -14.68 4.06 6.08
CA SER A 329 -14.43 2.63 6.29
C SER A 329 -13.45 2.10 5.24
N ALA A 330 -12.68 1.08 5.59
CA ALA A 330 -11.72 0.46 4.68
C ALA A 330 -12.39 -0.47 3.64
N ASN A 331 -13.66 -0.82 3.87
CA ASN A 331 -14.45 -1.65 2.97
C ASN A 331 -15.09 -0.78 1.87
N TYR A 332 -14.26 -0.33 0.93
CA TYR A 332 -14.73 0.37 -0.28
C TYR A 332 -15.43 -0.55 -1.29
N SER A 333 -15.72 -1.80 -0.93
CA SER A 333 -16.17 -2.84 -1.85
C SER A 333 -17.69 -3.07 -1.87
N GLN A 334 -18.49 -2.42 -1.02
CA GLN A 334 -19.94 -2.76 -0.91
C GLN A 334 -20.85 -1.57 -0.56
N GLU A 335 -20.76 -0.47 -1.30
CA GLU A 335 -21.95 0.38 -1.49
C GLU A 335 -22.52 0.10 -2.87
N ILE A 336 -23.46 -0.86 -2.94
CA ILE A 336 -24.35 -0.99 -4.10
C ILE A 336 -25.21 0.28 -4.12
N ILE A 337 -24.82 1.23 -4.96
CA ILE A 337 -25.64 2.40 -5.28
C ILE A 337 -26.88 1.87 -5.99
N LYS A 338 -28.05 1.96 -5.34
CA LYS A 338 -29.33 1.88 -6.03
C LYS A 338 -29.44 3.12 -6.92
N ILE A 339 -29.11 2.95 -8.19
CA ILE A 339 -29.38 3.95 -9.23
C ILE A 339 -30.84 3.76 -9.63
N ASP A 340 -31.67 4.74 -9.29
CA ASP A 340 -33.04 4.86 -9.80
C ASP A 340 -32.98 5.11 -11.31
N ASN A 341 -33.19 4.05 -12.09
CA ASN A 341 -33.47 4.16 -13.52
C ASN A 341 -34.99 4.31 -13.67
N SER A 342 -35.47 5.54 -13.81
CA SER A 342 -36.77 5.78 -14.43
C SER A 342 -36.59 6.81 -15.56
N PRO A 343 -36.98 6.47 -16.82
CA PRO A 343 -36.98 7.43 -17.91
C PRO A 343 -38.14 8.42 -17.75
N GLU A 344 -37.86 9.69 -18.02
CA GLU A 344 -38.88 10.73 -18.18
C GLU A 344 -39.84 10.40 -19.32
N GLU A 345 -41.13 10.23 -19.01
CA GLU A 345 -42.21 10.40 -19.99
C GLU A 345 -43.36 11.22 -19.41
N MET A 346 -44.00 11.96 -20.31
CA MET A 346 -44.87 13.11 -20.12
C MET A 346 -46.20 12.81 -19.41
N ASN A 347 -46.64 13.80 -18.61
CA ASN A 347 -47.98 14.00 -18.06
C ASN A 347 -49.12 13.75 -19.10
N PRO A 348 -50.32 13.28 -18.69
CA PRO A 348 -51.32 14.23 -18.18
C PRO A 348 -52.42 13.70 -17.21
N LYS A 349 -52.89 14.62 -16.35
CA LYS A 349 -54.26 14.81 -15.80
C LYS A 349 -54.95 13.67 -15.00
N GLY A 350 -55.44 14.04 -13.80
CA GLY A 350 -56.81 13.70 -13.37
C GLY A 350 -56.99 13.10 -11.97
N ALA A 351 -57.56 13.91 -11.08
CA ALA A 351 -58.60 13.60 -10.09
C ALA A 351 -58.50 12.39 -9.11
N SER A 352 -58.82 12.70 -7.85
CA SER A 352 -59.52 11.87 -6.83
C SER A 352 -58.79 10.61 -6.33
N SER A 353 -58.84 10.16 -5.08
CA SER A 353 -59.60 10.50 -3.87
C SER A 353 -59.13 9.54 -2.77
N SER A 354 -59.14 9.99 -1.50
CA SER A 354 -59.49 9.20 -0.28
C SER A 354 -58.49 8.08 0.08
N SER A 355 -58.12 7.73 1.31
CA SER A 355 -58.56 7.86 2.70
C SER A 355 -57.37 7.29 3.52
N LEU A 356 -57.17 7.40 4.83
CA LEU A 356 -57.94 7.77 6.01
C LEU A 356 -56.90 8.16 7.08
N SER A 357 -57.26 9.18 7.84
CA SER A 357 -56.83 9.56 9.18
C SER A 357 -56.39 8.43 10.12
N LEU A 358 -55.50 8.76 11.06
CA LEU A 358 -55.88 8.90 12.47
C LEU A 358 -55.00 9.95 13.16
N ILE A 359 -55.68 10.99 13.62
CA ILE A 359 -55.24 12.09 14.48
C ILE A 359 -55.26 11.59 15.93
N ASN A 360 -54.32 12.06 16.76
CA ASN A 360 -54.68 12.79 17.99
C ASN A 360 -53.45 13.47 18.57
N ASP A 361 -53.53 14.79 18.48
CA ASP A 361 -52.78 15.84 19.16
C ASP A 361 -52.97 15.82 20.69
N GLU A 362 -52.08 16.55 21.36
CA GLU A 362 -52.35 17.64 22.32
C GLU A 362 -51.21 17.67 23.36
N ASP A 363 -50.25 18.59 23.23
CA ASP A 363 -50.27 19.98 23.72
C ASP A 363 -50.11 20.11 25.24
N SER A 364 -49.02 20.76 25.66
CA SER A 364 -49.09 22.00 26.47
C SER A 364 -47.70 22.55 26.78
N GLN A 365 -47.55 23.85 26.48
CA GLN A 365 -46.43 24.74 26.77
C GLN A 365 -46.55 25.35 28.19
N ASP A 366 -45.50 26.12 28.52
CA ASP A 366 -45.40 27.24 29.46
C ASP A 366 -44.95 26.95 30.90
N SER A 367 -44.26 27.83 31.62
CA SER A 367 -43.20 28.83 31.38
C SER A 367 -42.83 29.43 32.77
N ILE A 368 -41.70 30.17 32.87
CA ILE A 368 -41.41 31.29 33.81
C ILE A 368 -40.75 31.05 35.21
N ASN A 369 -39.55 31.66 35.30
CA ASN A 369 -38.84 32.49 36.32
C ASN A 369 -38.43 32.08 37.76
N GLU A 370 -37.13 32.36 37.98
CA GLU A 370 -36.46 33.13 39.07
C GLU A 370 -36.61 32.73 40.55
N ASN A 371 -35.47 32.52 41.23
CA ASN A 371 -35.10 33.29 42.42
C ASN A 371 -33.63 33.16 42.85
N GLN A 372 -33.16 34.24 43.46
CA GLN A 372 -31.80 34.65 43.79
C GLN A 372 -31.20 34.08 45.10
N MET A 373 -29.86 34.21 45.18
CA MET A 373 -29.01 34.56 46.33
C MET A 373 -28.94 33.65 47.59
N TYR A 374 -27.72 33.20 47.91
CA TYR A 374 -27.04 33.54 49.19
C TYR A 374 -25.52 33.45 49.03
N SER A 375 -24.84 34.50 49.48
CA SER A 375 -23.39 34.67 49.57
C SER A 375 -22.81 34.00 50.83
N SER A 376 -21.60 33.43 50.78
CA SER A 376 -20.58 33.70 51.80
C SER A 376 -19.17 33.29 51.34
N SER A 377 -18.26 34.21 51.59
CA SER A 377 -16.83 34.19 51.31
C SER A 377 -16.05 33.23 52.21
N SER A 378 -15.05 32.53 51.65
CA SER A 378 -13.82 32.17 52.36
C SER A 378 -12.69 31.92 51.35
N LYS A 379 -11.74 32.85 51.32
CA LYS A 379 -10.47 32.72 50.62
C LYS A 379 -9.59 31.74 51.40
N THR A 380 -9.18 30.64 50.77
CA THR A 380 -7.99 29.88 51.17
C THR A 380 -7.19 29.56 49.92
N HIS A 381 -6.02 30.18 49.81
CA HIS A 381 -4.97 29.79 48.87
C HIS A 381 -4.64 28.31 49.08
N LYS A 382 -4.89 27.49 48.05
CA LYS A 382 -4.23 26.21 47.86
C LYS A 382 -3.68 26.19 46.44
N MET A 383 -2.38 25.96 46.36
CA MET A 383 -1.69 25.51 45.16
C MET A 383 -2.42 24.25 44.66
N GLU A 384 -3.13 24.38 43.54
CA GLU A 384 -3.57 23.22 42.78
C GLU A 384 -2.54 22.96 41.68
N CYS A 385 -1.91 21.80 41.83
CA CYS A 385 -1.19 21.10 40.80
C CYS A 385 -2.23 20.75 39.72
N ASP A 386 -2.22 21.48 38.61
CA ASP A 386 -3.11 21.18 37.47
C ASP A 386 -2.82 19.77 36.98
N GLN A 387 -3.78 18.89 37.23
CA GLN A 387 -3.87 17.58 36.63
C GLN A 387 -4.08 17.79 35.13
N ASN A 388 -3.04 17.52 34.34
CA ASN A 388 -3.09 17.51 32.88
C ASN A 388 -4.27 16.65 32.38
N SER A 389 -5.36 17.30 31.96
CA SER A 389 -6.31 16.70 31.04
C SER A 389 -5.59 16.45 29.72
N ILE A 390 -5.25 15.18 29.46
CA ILE A 390 -4.60 14.80 28.20
C ILE A 390 -5.64 14.98 27.09
N HIS A 391 -5.51 16.05 26.29
CA HIS A 391 -6.23 16.18 25.04
C HIS A 391 -5.85 15.00 24.12
N TYR A 392 -6.83 14.15 23.81
CA TYR A 392 -6.65 12.96 22.96
C TYR A 392 -6.74 13.25 21.46
N ASP A 393 -7.01 14.50 21.09
CA ASP A 393 -7.12 14.89 19.69
C ASP A 393 -5.75 14.99 19.02
N LEU A 394 -5.71 14.67 17.73
CA LEU A 394 -4.54 14.92 16.89
C LEU A 394 -4.34 16.42 16.72
N THR A 395 -3.09 16.84 16.86
CA THR A 395 -2.66 18.22 16.64
C THR A 395 -1.90 18.34 15.32
N ILE A 396 -1.67 19.58 14.85
CA ILE A 396 -0.83 19.84 13.67
C ILE A 396 0.60 19.32 13.89
N ASP A 397 1.12 19.41 15.11
CA ASP A 397 2.46 18.93 15.45
C ASP A 397 2.55 17.39 15.42
N ASP A 398 1.47 16.70 15.80
CA ASP A 398 1.37 15.25 15.65
C ASP A 398 1.44 14.83 14.17
N ILE A 399 0.69 15.52 13.30
CA ILE A 399 0.71 15.26 11.85
C ILE A 399 2.05 15.65 11.23
N ARG A 400 2.66 16.76 11.68
CA ARG A 400 4.01 17.13 11.26
C ARG A 400 5.00 16.03 11.60
N LEU A 401 4.99 15.54 12.84
CA LEU A 401 5.88 14.45 13.27
C LEU A 401 5.64 13.20 12.41
N LEU A 402 4.39 12.86 12.13
CA LEU A 402 4.03 11.76 11.24
C LEU A 402 4.67 11.91 9.85
N VAL A 403 4.53 13.07 9.21
CA VAL A 403 5.13 13.35 7.89
C VAL A 403 6.65 13.37 7.95
N GLU A 404 7.23 13.91 9.01
CA GLU A 404 8.68 13.98 9.18
C GLU A 404 9.34 12.61 9.40
N LEU A 405 8.62 11.65 10.01
CA LEU A 405 9.07 10.25 10.12
C LEU A 405 9.17 9.58 8.74
N PHE A 406 8.32 9.98 7.80
CA PHE A 406 8.21 9.41 6.46
C PHE A 406 8.26 10.50 5.38
N TYR A 407 9.39 11.23 5.34
CA TYR A 407 9.49 12.49 4.62
C TYR A 407 9.74 12.34 3.11
N LEU A 408 11.00 12.32 2.65
CA LEU A 408 11.37 12.27 1.23
C LEU A 408 12.42 11.19 0.96
N PRO A 409 12.61 10.75 -0.31
CA PRO A 409 13.54 9.69 -0.65
C PRO A 409 15.01 9.95 -0.27
N TYR A 410 15.40 11.22 -0.19
CA TYR A 410 16.79 11.65 0.03
C TYR A 410 16.97 12.45 1.32
N GLN A 411 15.92 12.60 2.13
CA GLN A 411 15.92 13.49 3.28
C GLN A 411 14.89 13.03 4.31
N HIS A 412 15.30 12.95 5.57
CA HIS A 412 14.37 12.79 6.70
C HIS A 412 13.79 14.14 7.10
N GLY A 413 12.65 14.13 7.79
CA GLY A 413 12.10 15.37 8.33
C GLY A 413 13.06 16.04 9.32
N PRO A 414 13.06 17.38 9.42
CA PRO A 414 14.05 18.10 10.23
C PRO A 414 14.13 17.64 11.70
N ASN A 415 13.00 17.44 12.38
CA ASN A 415 13.03 17.02 13.78
C ASN A 415 13.50 15.56 13.90
N VAL A 416 13.11 14.72 12.95
CA VAL A 416 13.48 13.31 12.95
C VAL A 416 14.97 13.12 12.64
N GLN A 417 15.52 13.93 11.75
CA GLN A 417 16.96 13.99 11.51
C GLN A 417 17.72 14.39 12.78
N GLN A 418 17.20 15.34 13.55
CA GLN A 418 17.78 15.69 14.85
C GLN A 418 17.71 14.52 15.83
N ILE A 419 16.55 13.86 15.98
CA ILE A 419 16.39 12.67 16.86
C ILE A 419 17.42 11.58 16.50
N PHE A 420 17.62 11.34 15.21
CA PHE A 420 18.61 10.39 14.71
C PHE A 420 20.05 10.80 15.06
N MET A 421 20.41 12.05 14.81
CA MET A 421 21.75 12.58 15.14
C MET A 421 22.02 12.58 16.65
N GLU A 422 21.00 12.86 17.47
CA GLU A 422 21.07 12.77 18.93
C GLU A 422 21.36 11.33 19.37
N PHE A 423 20.66 10.34 18.81
CA PHE A 423 20.92 8.93 19.11
C PHE A 423 22.33 8.50 18.73
N TYR A 424 22.77 8.87 17.53
CA TYR A 424 24.13 8.59 17.06
C TYR A 424 25.18 9.19 18.00
N TRP A 425 25.00 10.45 18.42
CA TRP A 425 25.91 11.09 19.36
C TRP A 425 25.92 10.37 20.72
N LEU A 426 24.74 10.02 21.26
CA LEU A 426 24.61 9.30 22.53
C LEU A 426 25.33 7.95 22.48
N ARG A 427 25.24 7.26 21.34
CA ARG A 427 25.92 5.98 21.13
C ARG A 427 27.44 6.13 21.13
N CYS A 428 27.97 7.13 20.42
CA CYS A 428 29.41 7.34 20.26
C CYS A 428 30.10 7.95 21.48
N ASN A 429 29.37 8.70 22.32
CA ASN A 429 29.94 9.48 23.42
C ASN A 429 29.62 8.92 24.81
N TYR A 430 29.14 7.68 24.89
CA TYR A 430 29.02 7.00 26.17
C TYR A 430 30.40 6.55 26.67
N ASN A 431 30.86 7.14 27.77
CA ASN A 431 32.08 6.72 28.48
C ASN A 431 31.81 6.62 29.99
N PRO A 432 31.83 5.42 30.59
CA PRO A 432 31.47 5.24 31.99
C PRO A 432 32.49 5.84 32.97
N HIS A 433 33.67 6.24 32.49
CA HIS A 433 34.74 6.82 33.31
C HIS A 433 34.74 8.37 33.29
N GLN A 434 33.78 9.00 32.61
CA GLN A 434 33.68 10.46 32.49
C GLN A 434 32.40 11.01 33.13
N ASN A 435 32.31 12.33 33.25
CA ASN A 435 31.09 13.00 33.74
C ASN A 435 29.96 12.85 32.70
N LEU A 436 28.96 12.04 33.03
CA LEU A 436 27.83 11.71 32.15
C LEU A 436 26.65 12.70 32.25
N ASN A 437 26.78 13.86 32.90
CA ASN A 437 25.66 14.79 33.07
C ASN A 437 25.08 15.28 31.74
N GLU A 438 25.94 15.69 30.80
CA GLU A 438 25.51 16.11 29.46
C GLU A 438 24.85 14.93 28.71
N TRP A 439 25.49 13.75 28.79
CA TRP A 439 25.00 12.54 28.17
C TRP A 439 23.60 12.17 28.68
N ARG A 440 23.38 12.16 29.99
CA ARG A 440 22.09 11.85 30.63
C ARG A 440 21.01 12.88 30.27
N CYS A 441 21.37 14.17 30.20
CA CYS A 441 20.45 15.22 29.77
C CYS A 441 19.97 14.98 28.34
N ARG A 442 20.90 14.69 27.41
CA ARG A 442 20.56 14.38 26.01
C ARG A 442 19.81 13.06 25.86
N ALA A 443 20.15 12.04 26.64
CA ALA A 443 19.41 10.78 26.69
C ALA A 443 17.96 11.02 27.13
N GLN A 444 17.74 11.86 28.15
CA GLN A 444 16.39 12.22 28.59
C GLN A 444 15.57 12.91 27.49
N LEU A 445 16.19 13.79 26.69
CA LEU A 445 15.55 14.38 25.52
C LEU A 445 15.16 13.32 24.49
N PHE A 446 16.06 12.37 24.21
CA PHE A 446 15.76 11.25 23.31
C PHE A 446 14.59 10.39 23.83
N HIS A 447 14.57 10.07 25.13
CA HIS A 447 13.47 9.32 25.75
C HIS A 447 12.13 10.07 25.63
N ASN A 448 12.12 11.39 25.77
CA ASN A 448 10.92 12.21 25.58
C ASN A 448 10.44 12.17 24.12
N ASN A 449 11.35 12.25 23.16
CA ASN A 449 11.02 12.12 21.72
C ASN A 449 10.46 10.73 21.39
N ALA A 450 11.03 9.66 21.96
CA ALA A 450 10.50 8.31 21.83
C ALA A 450 9.05 8.21 22.35
N LYS A 451 8.77 8.79 23.52
CA LYS A 451 7.41 8.86 24.08
C LYS A 451 6.45 9.65 23.21
N ASN A 452 6.90 10.72 22.54
CA ASN A 452 6.06 11.48 21.62
C ASN A 452 5.63 10.65 20.41
N ILE A 453 6.54 9.82 19.86
CA ILE A 453 6.20 8.89 18.77
C ILE A 453 5.20 7.82 19.25
N SER A 454 5.35 7.31 20.47
CA SER A 454 4.37 6.37 21.04
C SER A 454 2.99 7.01 21.25
N ARG A 455 2.95 8.25 21.74
CA ARG A 455 1.71 9.02 21.88
C ARG A 455 1.04 9.28 20.53
N LEU A 456 1.82 9.59 19.49
CA LEU A 456 1.31 9.74 18.13
C LEU A 456 0.61 8.45 17.66
N LEU A 457 1.24 7.29 17.87
CA LEU A 457 0.62 6.00 17.57
C LEU A 457 -0.69 5.77 18.34
N GLU A 458 -0.70 6.05 19.65
CA GLU A 458 -1.92 5.93 20.48
C GLU A 458 -3.06 6.83 19.99
N LYS A 459 -2.75 8.05 19.54
CA LYS A 459 -3.74 8.96 18.95
C LYS A 459 -4.22 8.46 17.59
N LEU A 460 -3.32 7.99 16.73
CA LEU A 460 -3.68 7.47 15.41
C LEU A 460 -4.61 6.25 15.48
N ILE A 461 -4.43 5.36 16.46
CA ILE A 461 -5.32 4.20 16.66
C ILE A 461 -6.77 4.63 16.94
N LYS A 462 -6.98 5.83 17.49
CA LYS A 462 -8.28 6.37 17.89
C LYS A 462 -8.97 7.23 16.81
N ILE A 463 -8.36 7.42 15.65
CA ILE A 463 -8.96 8.27 14.61
C ILE A 463 -10.20 7.62 13.98
N HIS A 464 -11.12 8.46 13.53
CA HIS A 464 -12.34 8.05 12.86
C HIS A 464 -12.09 7.54 11.43
N ASN A 465 -11.09 8.10 10.75
CA ASN A 465 -10.71 7.68 9.40
C ASN A 465 -9.90 6.37 9.44
N ARG A 466 -10.60 5.24 9.37
CA ARG A 466 -9.96 3.91 9.42
C ARG A 466 -9.13 3.61 8.18
N ALA A 467 -9.50 4.12 7.02
CA ALA A 467 -8.72 3.96 5.79
C ALA A 467 -7.30 4.55 5.95
N LEU A 468 -7.19 5.76 6.48
CA LEU A 468 -5.91 6.41 6.76
C LEU A 468 -5.09 5.62 7.79
N LEU A 469 -5.74 5.16 8.88
CA LEU A 469 -5.07 4.34 9.89
C LEU A 469 -4.45 3.09 9.27
N TYR A 470 -5.20 2.35 8.44
CA TYR A 470 -4.69 1.10 7.87
C TYR A 470 -3.57 1.30 6.86
N ASP A 471 -3.60 2.40 6.10
CA ASP A 471 -2.52 2.77 5.20
C ASP A 471 -1.21 3.06 5.97
N VAL A 472 -1.29 3.69 7.16
CA VAL A 472 -0.08 4.12 7.91
C VAL A 472 0.39 3.16 9.01
N TYR A 473 -0.51 2.35 9.58
CA TYR A 473 -0.31 1.66 10.86
C TYR A 473 0.97 0.82 10.93
N ASN A 474 1.22 -0.01 9.92
CA ASN A 474 2.38 -0.91 9.93
C ASN A 474 3.69 -0.13 9.99
N TYR A 475 3.80 0.94 9.20
CA TYR A 475 4.98 1.78 9.13
C TYR A 475 5.26 2.49 10.46
N ILE A 476 4.24 3.13 11.04
CA ILE A 476 4.43 3.85 12.31
C ILE A 476 4.65 2.90 13.49
N ASN A 477 4.00 1.73 13.51
CA ASN A 477 4.20 0.75 14.56
C ASN A 477 5.63 0.19 14.52
N ASP A 478 6.18 -0.07 13.34
CA ASP A 478 7.56 -0.50 13.16
C ASP A 478 8.55 0.56 13.63
N MET A 479 8.31 1.82 13.25
CA MET A 479 9.13 2.95 13.67
C MET A 479 9.08 3.14 15.19
N ASN A 480 7.88 3.13 15.79
CA ASN A 480 7.69 3.23 17.24
C ASN A 480 8.45 2.11 17.97
N SER A 481 8.33 0.87 17.50
CA SER A 481 9.04 -0.28 18.05
C SER A 481 10.57 -0.09 18.00
N THR A 482 11.09 0.43 16.88
CA THR A 482 12.53 0.70 16.72
C THR A 482 13.02 1.80 17.66
N VAL A 483 12.30 2.93 17.78
CA VAL A 483 12.73 4.02 18.68
C VAL A 483 12.63 3.61 20.15
N ILE A 484 11.60 2.86 20.54
CA ILE A 484 11.48 2.30 21.90
C ILE A 484 12.67 1.38 22.18
N LEU A 485 13.08 0.55 21.22
CA LEU A 485 14.26 -0.31 21.38
C LEU A 485 15.55 0.51 21.58
N CYS A 486 15.74 1.56 20.79
CA CYS A 486 16.86 2.50 20.96
C CYS A 486 16.84 3.17 22.35
N SER A 487 15.66 3.57 22.81
CA SER A 487 15.44 4.14 24.14
C SER A 487 15.79 3.13 25.25
N LYS A 488 15.35 1.87 25.13
CA LYS A 488 15.70 0.80 26.07
C LYS A 488 17.20 0.50 26.08
N TYR A 489 17.84 0.55 24.91
CA TYR A 489 19.29 0.40 24.78
C TYR A 489 20.05 1.49 25.56
N LEU A 490 19.64 2.75 25.44
CA LEU A 490 20.25 3.86 26.19
C LEU A 490 20.09 3.69 27.72
N HIS A 491 18.92 3.21 28.19
CA HIS A 491 18.74 2.88 29.60
C HIS A 491 19.64 1.72 30.05
N TRP A 492 19.81 0.70 29.21
CA TRP A 492 20.66 -0.45 29.53
C TRP A 492 22.15 -0.07 29.66
N ILE A 493 22.66 0.83 28.80
CA ILE A 493 24.06 1.27 28.90
C ILE A 493 24.31 2.15 30.14
N ASP A 494 23.34 2.96 30.60
CA ASP A 494 23.52 3.79 31.81
C ASP A 494 23.39 2.98 33.12
N ASP A 495 22.78 1.79 33.10
CA ASP A 495 22.56 0.93 34.27
C ASP A 495 23.82 0.08 34.59
N ASP A 496 24.69 0.58 35.47
CA ASP A 496 25.96 -0.03 35.90
C ASP A 496 25.81 -1.49 36.42
N HIS A 497 24.62 -1.90 36.88
CA HIS A 497 24.37 -3.22 37.48
C HIS A 497 24.01 -4.34 36.49
N LYS A 498 23.85 -4.04 35.19
CA LYS A 498 23.46 -5.04 34.15
C LYS A 498 24.52 -5.34 33.09
N ARG A 499 25.80 -5.00 33.36
CA ARG A 499 26.94 -5.33 32.49
C ARG A 499 27.22 -6.85 32.35
N SER A 500 26.55 -7.71 33.13
CA SER A 500 26.67 -9.17 33.03
C SER A 500 25.74 -9.81 32.00
N LEU A 501 24.75 -9.08 31.47
CA LEU A 501 23.91 -9.54 30.36
C LEU A 501 24.57 -9.07 29.05
N VAL A 502 25.25 -10.00 28.38
CA VAL A 502 25.84 -9.77 27.07
C VAL A 502 24.73 -9.39 26.09
N PHE A 503 24.85 -8.24 25.44
CA PHE A 503 24.10 -7.95 24.21
C PHE A 503 24.65 -8.89 23.13
N MET A 504 24.12 -10.13 23.07
CA MET A 504 24.71 -11.19 22.27
C MET A 504 24.56 -10.90 20.78
N SER A 505 25.68 -10.93 20.06
CA SER A 505 25.73 -11.09 18.61
C SER A 505 25.31 -12.52 18.25
N GLY A 506 24.04 -12.71 17.91
CA GLY A 506 23.52 -13.94 17.29
C GLY A 506 23.37 -13.74 15.78
N ASP A 507 23.48 -14.82 15.01
CA ASP A 507 23.34 -14.82 13.56
C ASP A 507 22.00 -14.20 13.14
N ILE A 508 22.07 -13.12 12.36
CA ILE A 508 20.92 -12.31 11.98
C ILE A 508 20.15 -13.04 10.88
N GLU A 509 18.92 -13.43 11.18
CA GLU A 509 17.94 -13.89 10.19
C GLU A 509 17.69 -12.78 9.15
N PRO A 510 17.74 -13.06 7.83
CA PRO A 510 17.74 -12.04 6.76
C PRO A 510 16.58 -11.02 6.81
N TRP A 511 15.42 -11.39 7.35
CA TRP A 511 14.24 -10.52 7.49
C TRP A 511 14.33 -9.50 8.63
N SER A 512 15.32 -9.63 9.53
CA SER A 512 15.54 -8.74 10.67
C SER A 512 16.22 -7.42 10.27
N LYS A 513 16.83 -7.37 9.08
CA LYS A 513 17.32 -6.12 8.49
C LYS A 513 16.12 -5.30 8.05
N ARG A 514 15.70 -4.32 8.86
CA ARG A 514 14.67 -3.33 8.49
C ARG A 514 15.29 -2.30 7.55
N GLY A 515 14.49 -1.73 6.64
CA GLY A 515 14.88 -0.69 5.68
C GLY A 515 14.26 0.66 6.06
N GLY A 516 14.63 1.73 5.35
CA GLY A 516 14.21 3.10 5.68
C GLY A 516 14.78 3.60 7.02
N LEU A 517 14.15 4.63 7.60
CA LEU A 517 14.61 5.25 8.85
C LEU A 517 14.72 4.25 10.02
N ALA A 518 13.78 3.31 10.10
CA ALA A 518 13.83 2.25 11.11
C ALA A 518 15.07 1.34 10.92
N GLY A 519 15.49 1.10 9.67
CA GLY A 519 16.76 0.45 9.34
C GLY A 519 17.97 1.29 9.78
N ASP A 520 17.98 2.58 9.44
CA ASP A 520 19.07 3.50 9.79
C ASP A 520 19.33 3.53 11.32
N PHE A 521 18.26 3.55 12.14
CA PHE A 521 18.38 3.46 13.61
C PHE A 521 18.97 2.12 14.07
N LEU A 522 18.57 1.02 13.44
CA LEU A 522 19.07 -0.31 13.79
C LEU A 522 20.52 -0.52 13.37
N ASP A 523 20.97 0.08 12.27
CA ASP A 523 22.37 0.01 11.81
C ASP A 523 23.35 0.68 12.79
N ILE A 524 22.87 1.62 13.61
CA ILE A 524 23.68 2.27 14.68
C ILE A 524 23.84 1.38 15.91
N LEU A 525 22.88 0.47 16.16
CA LEU A 525 22.98 -0.47 17.28
C LEU A 525 24.09 -1.50 17.00
N PRO A 526 24.84 -1.95 18.02
CA PRO A 526 25.80 -3.03 17.83
C PRO A 526 25.03 -4.27 17.36
N LEU A 527 25.20 -4.63 16.09
CA LEU A 527 24.42 -5.68 15.42
C LEU A 527 24.52 -7.00 16.20
N GLY A 528 23.40 -7.40 16.80
CA GLY A 528 23.22 -8.61 17.59
C GLY A 528 21.75 -8.83 17.95
N ASP A 529 21.40 -10.05 18.37
CA ASP A 529 20.03 -10.60 18.39
C ASP A 529 19.13 -9.87 19.42
N PHE A 530 18.21 -9.05 18.91
CA PHE A 530 17.31 -8.17 19.68
C PHE A 530 16.16 -8.91 20.39
N GLN A 531 16.08 -10.23 20.28
CA GLN A 531 14.97 -11.03 20.81
C GLN A 531 14.86 -11.06 22.33
N SER A 532 15.93 -10.73 23.07
CA SER A 532 15.91 -10.74 24.55
C SER A 532 15.25 -9.49 25.16
N LEU A 533 15.35 -8.32 24.52
CA LEU A 533 14.74 -7.05 24.98
C LEU A 533 13.26 -6.89 24.58
N ILE A 534 12.82 -7.62 23.55
CA ILE A 534 11.43 -7.71 23.10
C ILE A 534 10.55 -8.44 24.14
N LYS A 535 11.15 -9.22 25.05
CA LYS A 535 10.43 -10.16 25.93
C LYS A 535 9.72 -9.56 27.14
N SER A 536 9.89 -8.28 27.50
CA SER A 536 9.29 -7.77 28.74
C SER A 536 8.07 -6.85 28.60
N ASP A 537 7.83 -6.13 27.49
CA ASP A 537 6.75 -5.11 27.47
C ASP A 537 6.00 -4.91 26.14
N LEU A 538 6.19 -5.77 25.13
CA LEU A 538 5.41 -5.68 23.87
C LEU A 538 4.01 -6.34 23.96
N ASN A 539 3.58 -6.73 25.16
CA ASN A 539 2.30 -7.39 25.38
C ASN A 539 1.15 -6.47 25.81
N SER A 540 1.31 -5.13 25.80
CA SER A 540 0.27 -4.23 26.32
C SER A 540 -0.39 -3.26 25.33
N LEU A 541 -0.04 -3.26 24.03
CA LEU A 541 -0.58 -2.26 23.08
C LEU A 541 -0.95 -2.83 21.70
N SER A 542 -1.49 -4.05 21.63
CA SER A 542 -1.95 -4.62 20.35
C SER A 542 -3.16 -5.53 20.51
N ASN A 543 -4.33 -5.02 20.86
CA ASN A 543 -5.53 -5.86 20.85
C ASN A 543 -6.55 -5.29 19.86
N THR A 544 -6.22 -5.37 18.56
CA THR A 544 -7.23 -5.56 17.51
C THR A 544 -7.53 -7.06 17.28
N PHE A 545 -6.62 -7.92 17.74
CA PHE A 545 -6.73 -9.38 17.64
C PHE A 545 -6.23 -10.06 18.90
N ILE A 546 -7.03 -10.97 19.44
CA ILE A 546 -6.72 -11.76 20.63
C ILE A 546 -6.35 -13.17 20.18
N ILE A 547 -5.17 -13.66 20.60
CA ILE A 547 -4.78 -15.05 20.39
C ILE A 547 -4.98 -15.78 21.71
N ARG A 548 -5.86 -16.78 21.72
CA ARG A 548 -6.16 -17.58 22.91
C ARG A 548 -6.18 -19.08 22.59
N PRO A 549 -6.04 -19.96 23.61
CA PRO A 549 -6.24 -21.39 23.43
C PRO A 549 -7.64 -21.70 22.91
N MET A 550 -7.74 -22.73 22.07
CA MET A 550 -9.01 -23.21 21.52
C MET A 550 -9.86 -23.91 22.60
N THR A 551 -11.16 -23.65 22.60
CA THR A 551 -12.16 -24.32 23.45
C THR A 551 -13.08 -25.21 22.62
N SER A 552 -13.91 -26.03 23.27
CA SER A 552 -14.91 -26.87 22.58
C SER A 552 -15.97 -26.06 21.83
N ASP A 553 -16.22 -24.82 22.26
CA ASP A 553 -17.25 -23.96 21.69
C ASP A 553 -16.81 -23.34 20.35
N ASP A 554 -15.50 -23.34 20.06
CA ASP A 554 -14.90 -22.75 18.86
C ASP A 554 -15.05 -23.65 17.62
N GLN A 555 -15.43 -24.92 17.80
CA GLN A 555 -15.44 -25.93 16.74
C GLN A 555 -16.32 -25.54 15.55
N SER A 556 -17.52 -25.01 15.79
CA SER A 556 -18.42 -24.57 14.71
C SER A 556 -17.83 -23.42 13.89
N SER A 557 -17.22 -22.44 14.57
CA SER A 557 -16.64 -21.25 13.95
C SER A 557 -15.39 -21.55 13.13
N ILE A 558 -14.57 -22.51 13.57
CA ILE A 558 -13.40 -23.00 12.83
C ILE A 558 -13.83 -23.73 11.56
N TYR A 559 -14.89 -24.53 11.63
CA TYR A 559 -15.49 -25.20 10.47
C TYR A 559 -16.03 -24.19 9.45
N ASP A 560 -16.75 -23.17 9.90
CA ASP A 560 -17.28 -22.12 9.03
C ASP A 560 -16.15 -21.33 8.34
N LEU A 561 -15.06 -21.03 9.07
CA LEU A 561 -13.90 -20.35 8.51
C LEU A 561 -13.18 -21.22 7.46
N CYS A 562 -13.00 -22.51 7.73
CA CYS A 562 -12.40 -23.45 6.78
C CYS A 562 -13.23 -23.56 5.49
N SER A 563 -14.56 -23.62 5.62
CA SER A 563 -15.45 -23.65 4.46
C SER A 563 -15.37 -22.36 3.65
N THR A 564 -15.35 -21.19 4.31
CA THR A 564 -15.32 -19.87 3.64
C THR A 564 -14.06 -19.64 2.82
N VAL A 565 -12.90 -20.09 3.31
CA VAL A 565 -11.59 -19.88 2.64
C VAL A 565 -11.40 -20.81 1.44
N CYS A 566 -12.06 -21.98 1.42
CA CYS A 566 -11.96 -22.95 0.33
C CYS A 566 -12.94 -22.73 -0.84
N TYR A 567 -13.73 -21.64 -0.85
CA TYR A 567 -14.75 -21.33 -1.88
C TYR A 567 -14.21 -20.74 -3.20
N GLN A 568 -12.94 -20.95 -3.54
CA GLN A 568 -12.36 -20.50 -4.80
C GLN A 568 -11.90 -21.72 -5.62
N ASP A 569 -12.77 -22.13 -6.55
CA ASP A 569 -12.59 -23.01 -7.74
C ASP A 569 -13.06 -24.50 -7.77
N ASP A 570 -13.60 -24.85 -8.94
CA ASP A 570 -14.01 -26.12 -9.61
C ASP A 570 -14.78 -27.25 -8.91
N LEU A 571 -15.03 -27.24 -7.59
CA LEU A 571 -15.78 -28.32 -6.89
C LEU A 571 -17.26 -28.00 -6.60
N SER A 572 -17.85 -27.06 -7.34
CA SER A 572 -19.20 -26.52 -7.14
C SER A 572 -20.31 -27.59 -7.08
N HIS A 573 -20.18 -28.70 -7.82
CA HIS A 573 -21.15 -29.79 -7.81
C HIS A 573 -21.18 -30.60 -6.50
N LEU A 574 -20.04 -30.81 -5.84
CA LEU A 574 -19.93 -31.55 -4.57
C LEU A 574 -20.28 -30.67 -3.36
N LEU A 575 -19.88 -29.39 -3.41
CA LEU A 575 -20.16 -28.39 -2.37
C LEU A 575 -21.66 -28.05 -2.26
N ASN A 576 -22.41 -28.16 -3.36
CA ASN A 576 -23.87 -27.99 -3.37
C ASN A 576 -24.63 -29.13 -2.68
N GLN A 577 -24.01 -30.32 -2.55
CA GLN A 577 -24.63 -31.49 -1.92
C GLN A 577 -24.14 -31.70 -0.48
N TYR A 578 -22.89 -31.35 -0.17
CA TYR A 578 -22.30 -31.47 1.17
C TYR A 578 -21.45 -30.23 1.50
N SER A 579 -22.00 -29.30 2.30
CA SER A 579 -21.35 -28.02 2.63
C SER A 579 -20.13 -28.13 3.57
N GLN A 580 -19.94 -29.26 4.24
CA GLN A 580 -18.88 -29.47 5.25
C GLN A 580 -17.79 -30.46 4.81
N ILE A 581 -17.89 -31.02 3.60
CA ILE A 581 -17.00 -32.11 3.15
C ILE A 581 -15.51 -31.71 3.12
N LEU A 582 -15.19 -30.47 2.71
CA LEU A 582 -13.82 -29.98 2.69
C LEU A 582 -13.27 -29.71 4.09
N ALA A 583 -14.09 -29.14 4.98
CA ALA A 583 -13.71 -28.94 6.37
C ALA A 583 -13.46 -30.29 7.07
N ASP A 584 -14.33 -31.29 6.87
CA ASP A 584 -14.14 -32.63 7.42
C ASP A 584 -12.89 -33.34 6.90
N LYS A 585 -12.52 -33.11 5.63
CA LYS A 585 -11.28 -33.65 5.04
C LYS A 585 -10.02 -32.98 5.61
N ILE A 586 -10.02 -31.65 5.74
CA ILE A 586 -8.81 -30.89 6.07
C ILE A 586 -8.59 -30.78 7.58
N ILE A 587 -9.64 -30.45 8.33
CA ILE A 587 -9.54 -30.18 9.78
C ILE A 587 -10.28 -31.21 10.64
N GLY A 588 -11.24 -31.96 10.08
CA GLY A 588 -12.09 -32.86 10.87
C GLY A 588 -11.33 -33.94 11.62
N GLY A 589 -10.25 -34.46 11.03
CA GLY A 589 -9.34 -35.40 11.69
C GLY A 589 -8.61 -34.80 12.90
N TYR A 590 -8.21 -33.52 12.83
CA TYR A 590 -7.54 -32.82 13.93
C TYR A 590 -8.51 -32.57 15.10
N VAL A 591 -9.75 -32.22 14.79
CA VAL A 591 -10.77 -31.89 15.79
C VAL A 591 -11.36 -33.14 16.44
N SER A 592 -11.52 -34.23 15.69
CA SER A 592 -12.16 -35.48 16.18
C SER A 592 -11.18 -36.43 16.87
N SER A 593 -9.87 -36.23 16.72
CA SER A 593 -8.86 -37.09 17.31
C SER A 593 -8.63 -36.80 18.79
N SER A 594 -8.58 -37.85 19.62
CA SER A 594 -8.14 -37.76 21.02
C SER A 594 -6.63 -37.49 21.17
N LEU A 595 -5.89 -37.43 20.06
CA LEU A 595 -4.48 -37.04 19.99
C LEU A 595 -4.29 -35.52 19.89
N ASN A 596 -5.39 -34.76 19.82
CA ASN A 596 -5.35 -33.30 19.80
C ASN A 596 -4.80 -32.76 21.12
N ASN A 597 -3.66 -32.07 21.06
CA ASN A 597 -3.11 -31.44 22.23
C ASN A 597 -3.77 -30.06 22.38
N ASN A 598 -4.93 -30.00 23.03
CA ASN A 598 -5.71 -28.76 23.20
C ASN A 598 -4.88 -27.59 23.77
N ASN A 599 -3.77 -27.87 24.47
CA ASN A 599 -2.85 -26.85 24.99
C ASN A 599 -1.94 -26.21 23.92
N LEU A 600 -1.90 -26.74 22.70
CA LEU A 600 -1.10 -26.27 21.57
C LEU A 600 -1.96 -25.87 20.35
N CYS A 601 -3.27 -25.80 20.53
CA CYS A 601 -4.22 -25.32 19.54
C CYS A 601 -4.70 -23.92 19.92
N PHE A 602 -4.68 -22.99 18.98
CA PHE A 602 -4.96 -21.58 19.21
C PHE A 602 -5.97 -21.04 18.20
N VAL A 603 -6.79 -20.10 18.64
CA VAL A 603 -7.71 -19.33 17.81
C VAL A 603 -7.33 -17.84 17.86
N ILE A 604 -7.62 -17.14 16.78
CA ILE A 604 -7.47 -15.70 16.64
C ILE A 604 -8.87 -15.09 16.60
N GLU A 605 -9.17 -14.24 17.56
CA GLU A 605 -10.40 -13.46 17.62
C GLU A 605 -10.13 -12.01 17.21
N ASN A 606 -11.07 -11.40 16.50
CA ASN A 606 -11.05 -9.97 16.21
C ASN A 606 -11.80 -9.17 17.29
N ASP A 607 -11.83 -7.84 17.17
CA ASP A 607 -12.54 -6.92 18.07
C ASP A 607 -14.06 -7.13 18.18
N GLN A 608 -14.64 -8.04 17.38
CA GLN A 608 -16.06 -8.39 17.37
C GLN A 608 -16.31 -9.80 17.91
N ASP A 609 -15.34 -10.39 18.61
CA ASP A 609 -15.37 -11.77 19.13
C ASP A 609 -15.59 -12.85 18.04
N LYS A 610 -15.29 -12.52 16.77
CA LYS A 610 -15.37 -13.46 15.65
C LYS A 610 -14.02 -14.12 15.42
N ILE A 611 -14.01 -15.45 15.30
CA ILE A 611 -12.81 -16.22 14.95
C ILE A 611 -12.41 -15.92 13.50
N CYS A 612 -11.19 -15.44 13.32
CA CYS A 612 -10.62 -15.04 12.03
C CYS A 612 -9.35 -15.82 11.65
N GLY A 613 -8.91 -16.75 12.50
CA GLY A 613 -7.84 -17.68 12.20
C GLY A 613 -7.65 -18.72 13.30
N PHE A 614 -6.96 -19.80 12.98
CA PHE A 614 -6.65 -20.89 13.92
C PHE A 614 -5.35 -21.61 13.59
N LEU A 615 -4.80 -22.29 14.59
CA LEU A 615 -3.68 -23.21 14.52
C LEU A 615 -4.08 -24.52 15.22
N LEU A 616 -3.99 -25.64 14.51
CA LEU A 616 -4.17 -26.99 15.04
C LEU A 616 -2.83 -27.72 15.03
N THR A 617 -2.56 -28.50 16.10
CA THR A 617 -1.27 -29.17 16.31
C THR A 617 -1.48 -30.61 16.78
N ILE A 618 -0.69 -31.54 16.24
CA ILE A 618 -0.62 -32.94 16.69
C ILE A 618 0.84 -33.34 16.91
N ASN A 619 1.14 -33.85 18.10
CA ASN A 619 2.51 -34.15 18.52
C ASN A 619 3.05 -35.49 18.02
N GLU A 620 2.18 -36.42 17.63
CA GLU A 620 2.54 -37.77 17.16
C GLU A 620 1.98 -37.99 15.75
N SER A 621 2.61 -37.39 14.74
CA SER A 621 2.09 -37.44 13.37
C SER A 621 1.95 -38.86 12.82
N GLU A 622 2.86 -39.79 13.15
CA GLU A 622 2.77 -41.18 12.67
C GLU A 622 1.49 -41.88 13.17
N ASN A 623 1.14 -41.65 14.44
CA ASN A 623 -0.07 -42.21 15.02
C ASN A 623 -1.33 -41.51 14.50
N TYR A 624 -1.22 -40.23 14.15
CA TYR A 624 -2.29 -39.50 13.49
C TYR A 624 -2.59 -40.03 12.10
N ASP A 625 -1.58 -40.24 11.25
CA ASP A 625 -1.79 -40.74 9.90
C ASP A 625 -2.40 -42.16 9.92
N LYS A 626 -1.97 -43.02 10.85
CA LYS A 626 -2.62 -44.32 11.11
C LYS A 626 -4.07 -44.17 11.56
N TYR A 627 -4.38 -43.22 12.44
CA TYR A 627 -5.75 -42.94 12.89
C TYR A 627 -6.64 -42.48 11.72
N ILE A 628 -6.15 -41.59 10.87
CA ILE A 628 -6.92 -41.12 9.73
C ILE A 628 -7.21 -42.26 8.76
N GLN A 629 -6.18 -43.04 8.40
CA GLN A 629 -6.32 -44.17 7.47
C GLN A 629 -7.28 -45.27 7.99
N THR A 630 -7.25 -45.57 9.29
CA THR A 630 -7.99 -46.72 9.86
C THR A 630 -9.35 -46.39 10.45
N LYS A 631 -9.61 -45.13 10.82
CA LYS A 631 -10.85 -44.75 11.54
C LYS A 631 -11.56 -43.55 10.92
N TRP A 632 -10.83 -42.48 10.58
CA TRP A 632 -11.47 -41.25 10.10
C TRP A 632 -11.99 -41.41 8.66
N ILE A 633 -11.21 -42.00 7.77
CA ILE A 633 -11.63 -42.24 6.38
C ILE A 633 -12.88 -43.15 6.32
N GLU A 634 -12.96 -44.18 7.16
CA GLU A 634 -14.17 -45.02 7.26
C GLU A 634 -15.40 -44.20 7.68
N GLN A 635 -15.26 -43.32 8.66
CA GLN A 635 -16.33 -42.40 9.10
C GLN A 635 -16.72 -41.39 8.01
N LEU A 636 -15.75 -40.91 7.21
CA LEU A 636 -16.03 -40.04 6.07
C LEU A 636 -16.78 -40.76 4.96
N HIS A 637 -16.44 -42.03 4.67
CA HIS A 637 -17.19 -42.84 3.71
C HIS A 637 -18.62 -43.15 4.18
N GLU A 638 -18.82 -43.36 5.47
CA GLU A 638 -20.17 -43.51 6.05
C GLU A 638 -20.97 -42.20 5.98
N LYS A 639 -20.32 -41.05 6.24
CA LYS A 639 -20.95 -39.71 6.20
C LYS A 639 -21.21 -39.22 4.77
N TYR A 640 -20.39 -39.63 3.81
CA TYR A 640 -20.40 -39.18 2.41
C TYR A 640 -20.37 -40.34 1.40
N PRO A 641 -21.44 -41.15 1.31
CA PRO A 641 -21.44 -42.40 0.54
C PRO A 641 -21.39 -42.23 -0.99
N ASN A 642 -21.60 -41.02 -1.50
CA ASN A 642 -21.65 -40.70 -2.94
C ASN A 642 -20.35 -40.09 -3.49
N VAL A 643 -19.30 -40.04 -2.68
CA VAL A 643 -18.02 -39.41 -3.02
C VAL A 643 -17.02 -40.50 -3.42
N ASP A 644 -16.18 -40.23 -4.40
CA ASP A 644 -15.16 -41.16 -4.88
C ASP A 644 -14.23 -41.59 -3.73
N GLN A 645 -13.91 -42.88 -3.64
CA GLN A 645 -13.07 -43.45 -2.57
C GLN A 645 -11.66 -42.85 -2.60
N ASN A 646 -11.16 -42.49 -3.79
CA ASN A 646 -9.86 -41.85 -3.95
C ASN A 646 -9.83 -40.40 -3.43
N PHE A 647 -10.99 -39.78 -3.19
CA PHE A 647 -11.05 -38.38 -2.73
C PHE A 647 -10.53 -38.21 -1.30
N PHE A 648 -10.63 -39.25 -0.46
CA PHE A 648 -10.22 -39.20 0.94
C PHE A 648 -8.86 -39.86 1.21
N GLU A 649 -8.19 -40.37 0.17
CA GLU A 649 -6.87 -40.98 0.31
C GLU A 649 -5.84 -39.96 0.84
N LEU A 650 -5.02 -40.42 1.78
CA LEU A 650 -3.93 -39.64 2.37
C LEU A 650 -2.63 -39.87 1.59
N THR A 651 -1.85 -38.81 1.46
CA THR A 651 -0.45 -38.93 1.05
C THR A 651 0.37 -39.51 2.21
N GLU A 652 0.95 -40.69 2.02
CA GLU A 652 1.81 -41.32 3.01
C GLU A 652 3.13 -40.54 3.17
N CYS A 653 3.48 -40.19 4.41
CA CYS A 653 4.77 -39.57 4.71
C CYS A 653 5.83 -40.65 5.00
N PRO A 654 7.04 -40.56 4.42
CA PRO A 654 8.14 -41.46 4.73
C PRO A 654 8.53 -41.46 6.21
N GLN A 655 8.99 -42.60 6.75
CA GLN A 655 9.32 -42.73 8.19
C GLN A 655 10.30 -41.66 8.71
N TRP A 656 11.29 -41.28 7.90
CA TRP A 656 12.28 -40.27 8.28
C TRP A 656 11.68 -38.87 8.50
N ILE A 657 10.50 -38.58 7.95
CA ILE A 657 9.74 -37.35 8.21
C ILE A 657 9.24 -37.36 9.64
N TYR A 658 8.68 -38.47 10.12
CA TYR A 658 8.21 -38.58 11.50
C TYR A 658 9.38 -38.47 12.50
N ASP A 659 10.56 -38.98 12.14
CA ASP A 659 11.76 -38.87 12.98
C ASP A 659 12.31 -37.43 13.06
N ARG A 660 12.21 -36.67 11.96
CA ARG A 660 12.80 -35.32 11.83
C ARG A 660 11.82 -34.18 12.13
N TYR A 661 10.54 -34.41 11.87
CA TYR A 661 9.42 -33.47 11.98
C TYR A 661 8.22 -34.18 12.63
N SER A 662 8.37 -34.62 13.87
CA SER A 662 7.35 -35.43 14.56
C SER A 662 6.00 -34.74 14.79
N VAL A 663 5.98 -33.41 14.73
CA VAL A 663 4.78 -32.59 14.95
C VAL A 663 4.12 -32.23 13.61
N ARG A 664 2.81 -32.43 13.53
CA ARG A 664 2.01 -32.02 12.37
C ARG A 664 1.15 -30.80 12.71
N ILE A 665 1.09 -29.83 11.81
CA ILE A 665 0.35 -28.59 12.04
C ILE A 665 -0.57 -28.21 10.88
N GLN A 666 -1.61 -27.46 11.20
CA GLN A 666 -2.47 -26.79 10.23
C GLN A 666 -2.79 -25.37 10.70
N ILE A 667 -2.41 -24.37 9.90
CA ILE A 667 -2.71 -22.95 10.11
C ILE A 667 -3.68 -22.48 9.03
N PHE A 668 -4.72 -21.77 9.46
CA PHE A 668 -5.63 -21.05 8.57
C PHE A 668 -5.91 -19.66 9.13
N ILE A 669 -5.93 -18.67 8.25
CA ILE A 669 -6.25 -17.27 8.56
C ILE A 669 -7.15 -16.77 7.44
N ASP A 670 -8.15 -15.97 7.80
CA ASP A 670 -9.13 -15.39 6.87
C ASP A 670 -8.44 -14.67 5.71
N SER A 671 -8.68 -15.15 4.47
CA SER A 671 -8.09 -14.64 3.24
C SER A 671 -8.59 -13.25 2.84
N THR A 672 -9.69 -12.78 3.43
CA THR A 672 -10.22 -11.42 3.23
C THR A 672 -9.38 -10.36 3.95
N MET A 673 -8.47 -10.77 4.84
CA MET A 673 -7.57 -9.86 5.54
C MET A 673 -6.42 -9.38 4.64
N ASN A 674 -5.84 -8.23 4.99
CA ASN A 674 -4.63 -7.74 4.35
C ASN A 674 -3.50 -8.80 4.46
N LYS A 675 -2.78 -9.08 3.37
CA LYS A 675 -1.66 -10.03 3.31
C LYS A 675 -0.64 -9.83 4.43
N ASN A 676 -0.39 -8.57 4.82
CA ASN A 676 0.51 -8.24 5.93
C ASN A 676 -0.04 -8.72 7.29
N ASN A 677 -1.35 -8.61 7.52
CA ASN A 677 -1.98 -9.12 8.74
C ASN A 677 -2.00 -10.64 8.76
N ILE A 678 -2.30 -11.28 7.62
CA ILE A 678 -2.26 -12.74 7.48
C ILE A 678 -0.87 -13.26 7.86
N TYR A 679 0.18 -12.67 7.30
CA TYR A 679 1.54 -13.06 7.59
C TYR A 679 1.95 -12.78 9.04
N TYR A 680 1.63 -11.59 9.55
CA TYR A 680 1.94 -11.19 10.92
C TYR A 680 1.30 -12.13 11.95
N LEU A 681 0.02 -12.45 11.78
CA LEU A 681 -0.72 -13.35 12.65
C LEU A 681 -0.20 -14.79 12.56
N GLY A 682 0.10 -15.27 11.34
CA GLY A 682 0.72 -16.58 11.12
C GLY A 682 2.09 -16.69 11.81
N ALA A 683 2.93 -15.67 11.68
CA ALA A 683 4.23 -15.60 12.35
C ALA A 683 4.09 -15.58 13.89
N LYS A 684 3.08 -14.88 14.42
CA LYS A 684 2.80 -14.81 15.86
C LYS A 684 2.35 -16.18 16.41
N LEU A 685 1.46 -16.88 15.70
CA LEU A 685 1.05 -18.25 16.02
C LEU A 685 2.25 -19.21 16.00
N MET A 686 3.06 -19.17 14.94
CA MET A 686 4.26 -20.00 14.83
C MET A 686 5.25 -19.72 15.97
N LYS A 687 5.44 -18.47 16.36
CA LYS A 687 6.33 -18.12 17.48
C LYS A 687 5.85 -18.68 18.81
N ILE A 688 4.55 -18.66 19.07
CA ILE A 688 3.94 -19.27 20.27
C ILE A 688 4.15 -20.78 20.23
N LEU A 689 3.89 -21.40 19.08
CA LEU A 689 4.04 -22.84 18.88
C LEU A 689 5.48 -23.31 19.07
N ILE A 690 6.45 -22.69 18.38
CA ILE A 690 7.88 -23.04 18.45
C ILE A 690 8.39 -22.92 19.89
N LYS A 691 7.98 -21.87 20.61
CA LYS A 691 8.36 -21.69 22.02
C LYS A 691 7.86 -22.85 22.89
N ASN A 692 6.62 -23.30 22.69
CA ASN A 692 6.05 -24.39 23.48
C ASN A 692 6.61 -25.77 23.07
N LEU A 693 6.83 -26.00 21.77
CA LEU A 693 7.36 -27.25 21.24
C LEU A 693 8.86 -27.44 21.57
N SER A 694 9.66 -26.38 21.47
CA SER A 694 11.09 -26.42 21.86
C SER A 694 11.27 -26.70 23.35
N GLN A 695 10.40 -26.17 24.22
CA GLN A 695 10.39 -26.50 25.65
C GLN A 695 10.06 -27.98 25.92
N GLN A 696 9.29 -28.61 25.03
CA GLN A 696 8.94 -30.03 25.10
C GLN A 696 9.95 -30.95 24.36
N GLY A 697 11.01 -30.38 23.76
CA GLY A 697 12.10 -31.13 23.13
C GLY A 697 11.87 -31.53 21.66
N PHE A 698 10.83 -31.02 21.01
CA PHE A 698 10.58 -31.25 19.59
C PHE A 698 11.54 -30.45 18.70
N ARG A 699 11.96 -31.03 17.58
CA ARG A 699 13.01 -30.47 16.69
C ARG A 699 12.48 -29.88 15.37
N GLY A 700 11.20 -30.07 15.08
CA GLY A 700 10.58 -29.54 13.87
C GLY A 700 9.12 -29.97 13.72
N CYS A 701 8.44 -29.33 12.78
CA CYS A 701 7.06 -29.65 12.41
C CYS A 701 6.90 -29.73 10.88
N HIS A 702 5.84 -30.39 10.42
CA HIS A 702 5.49 -30.48 9.01
C HIS A 702 3.99 -30.26 8.77
N THR A 703 3.64 -30.01 7.51
CA THR A 703 2.26 -29.89 7.03
C THR A 703 2.16 -30.37 5.58
N LEU A 704 0.96 -30.76 5.15
CA LEU A 704 0.66 -31.15 3.77
C LEU A 704 -0.28 -30.13 3.17
N VAL A 705 0.10 -29.58 2.01
CA VAL A 705 -0.67 -28.57 1.28
C VAL A 705 -0.98 -29.09 -0.11
N ASP A 706 -2.22 -29.02 -0.54
CA ASP A 706 -2.60 -29.37 -1.91
C ASP A 706 -1.94 -28.41 -2.92
N GLU A 707 -1.34 -28.92 -3.99
CA GLU A 707 -0.67 -28.17 -5.05
C GLU A 707 -1.58 -27.11 -5.68
N ARG A 708 -2.90 -27.34 -5.65
CA ARG A 708 -3.90 -26.40 -6.18
C ARG A 708 -4.00 -25.13 -5.31
N PHE A 709 -3.64 -25.19 -4.03
CA PHE A 709 -3.68 -24.05 -3.10
C PHE A 709 -2.35 -23.28 -3.08
N THR A 710 -1.96 -22.71 -4.23
CA THR A 710 -0.70 -21.97 -4.41
C THR A 710 -0.50 -20.82 -3.41
N LEU A 711 -1.57 -20.15 -3.00
CA LEU A 711 -1.52 -19.09 -1.98
C LEU A 711 -1.19 -19.62 -0.57
N LEU A 712 -1.72 -20.80 -0.22
CA LEU A 712 -1.45 -21.45 1.06
C LEU A 712 -0.03 -22.00 1.09
N HIS A 713 0.45 -22.56 -0.02
CA HIS A 713 1.84 -22.97 -0.21
C HIS A 713 2.80 -21.80 0.00
N GLN A 714 2.58 -20.67 -0.71
CA GLN A 714 3.38 -19.46 -0.56
C GLN A 714 3.34 -18.90 0.87
N PHE A 715 2.20 -18.99 1.56
CA PHE A 715 2.06 -18.58 2.95
C PHE A 715 2.99 -19.36 3.88
N TYR A 716 3.02 -20.69 3.79
CA TYR A 716 3.93 -21.51 4.60
C TYR A 716 5.40 -21.30 4.24
N LEU A 717 5.73 -21.12 2.95
CA LEU A 717 7.09 -20.77 2.53
C LEU A 717 7.54 -19.44 3.16
N ASN A 718 6.67 -18.43 3.18
CA ASN A 718 6.95 -17.16 3.84
C ASN A 718 7.14 -17.33 5.36
N LEU A 719 6.44 -18.28 5.98
CA LEU A 719 6.63 -18.65 7.39
C LEU A 719 7.94 -19.44 7.64
N GLY A 720 8.73 -19.69 6.59
CA GLY A 720 10.01 -20.38 6.63
C GLY A 720 9.89 -21.89 6.70
N PHE A 721 8.85 -22.45 6.07
CA PHE A 721 8.82 -23.87 5.69
C PHE A 721 9.60 -24.08 4.40
N ILE A 722 10.07 -25.30 4.19
CA ILE A 722 10.81 -25.72 3.00
C ILE A 722 10.06 -26.89 2.35
N ASP A 723 10.01 -26.89 1.02
CA ASP A 723 9.51 -28.01 0.24
C ASP A 723 10.35 -29.27 0.47
N ILE A 724 9.69 -30.35 0.86
CA ILE A 724 10.31 -31.65 1.01
C ILE A 724 9.90 -32.52 -0.18
N PRO A 725 10.83 -32.85 -1.10
CA PRO A 725 10.49 -33.67 -2.25
C PRO A 725 10.14 -35.10 -1.81
N ILE A 726 8.92 -35.55 -2.10
CA ILE A 726 8.48 -36.95 -1.95
C ILE A 726 8.59 -37.64 -3.32
N ILE A 727 9.04 -38.90 -3.32
CA ILE A 727 9.39 -39.66 -4.53
C ILE A 727 8.14 -40.20 -5.27
N ASP A 728 6.99 -40.30 -4.61
CA ASP A 728 5.72 -40.70 -5.23
C ASP A 728 4.85 -39.49 -5.60
N GLN A 729 4.81 -39.19 -6.90
CA GLN A 729 4.05 -38.08 -7.53
C GLN A 729 2.58 -38.42 -7.82
N THR A 730 2.00 -39.43 -7.17
CA THR A 730 0.65 -39.88 -7.51
C THR A 730 -0.45 -39.00 -6.91
N ASN A 731 -0.16 -38.22 -5.86
CA ASN A 731 -1.10 -37.33 -5.20
C ASN A 731 -0.66 -35.86 -5.30
N GLN A 732 -1.60 -34.96 -5.61
CA GLN A 732 -1.41 -33.50 -5.79
C GLN A 732 -1.10 -32.76 -4.47
N ASN A 733 -0.32 -33.33 -3.54
CA ASN A 733 0.00 -32.70 -2.25
C ASN A 733 1.50 -32.45 -2.11
N ILE A 734 1.87 -31.23 -1.72
CA ILE A 734 3.22 -30.78 -1.37
C ILE A 734 3.44 -30.97 0.13
N LEU A 735 4.52 -31.67 0.50
CA LEU A 735 4.98 -31.76 1.89
C LEU A 735 5.92 -30.61 2.23
N LEU A 736 5.59 -29.92 3.31
CA LEU A 736 6.35 -28.78 3.83
C LEU A 736 6.87 -29.11 5.22
N GLY A 737 8.15 -28.84 5.48
CA GLY A 737 8.76 -29.01 6.80
C GLY A 737 9.48 -27.77 7.30
N LYS A 738 9.52 -27.61 8.63
CA LYS A 738 10.25 -26.53 9.31
C LYS A 738 10.95 -27.07 10.55
N GLN A 739 12.27 -26.84 10.64
CA GLN A 739 13.06 -27.15 11.84
C GLN A 739 13.07 -25.96 12.80
N PHE A 740 13.20 -26.23 14.10
CA PHE A 740 13.21 -25.21 15.17
C PHE A 740 14.60 -24.88 15.67
#